data_AF-A0A3D9DX92-F1
#
_entry.id   AF-A0A3D9DX92-F1
#
_cell.length_a   1.000
_cell.length_b   1.000
_cell.length_c   1.000
_cell.angle_alpha   90.00
_cell.angle_beta   90.00
_cell.angle_gamma   90.00
#
_symmetry.space_group_name_H-M   'P 1'
#
loop_
_entity.id
_entity.type
_entity.pdbx_description
1 polymer ?
#
loop_
_entity_poly.entity_id
_entity_poly.type
_entity_poly.pdbx_seq_one_letter_code
_entity_poly.pdbx_strand_id
1 'polypeptide(L)'
;MTASTPDIRVATYNASLNRDSAGALRDDLINGDSQARDIAAVIQQSRPDVLLINELDYDPAAAELFREHYLSTSQGDAPGIDYPYAFSAPVNTGVASGVDLDGSGEATPGAPGYADDALGFGQFTGQYGMLVLSRYPLETEDIRTFGDFLWKDMPGARLPDNPETADTGDYYSDAALDVLPLSSKSHWDIPVNVDGEIMHLLASHPTPPSFDGPENRNGLRNADEIRLWADYVTPGKGDYLVDDQGRSGGLEANARFVIAGDQNVDPLDGDSLPGAAQQLLGHPLIAAGLTPDSEGGVVAALEQGGANATHRGDPRFDTADFNDEAPGNLRVDYVLPSDQGLTRLDGGVFWPVEGDTGSERVEASDHRLVWADLAIDDNDTQVQDIEFIGQTAFDSGTEFQNTTLGGLSGLTRDPVSGEYLAISDDRSEYDDARFYSLRIDLDDGALNDGDVRLTDVTTLRQPGGEPWAAGEIDPEAIAITADGTLYIASEGDSNQRIDPFVNLFARDGEQIDAIDLPEILSPDGDGSWGVRNNLALESVTLTPDGEHLFTATENALAQDSPAAALDTGSPSRILSFDPDSGEALGQYLYPVEPTPQAPVEEDGFSTNGLVEMLALDEHHLLTLERGFAEGAGNDIRLYEIDLSRATDISHLDSLEEATGMIRPVQKTLLTSLNDYGFEPDNVEGMTFGPALADGRQSLILTSDDNFSDTQSTQFIALALAFDEAGADEPTPPAFDETFSLLPAALHPATILASLLGDIAALPGGAQALGLLGEQAGATLAGVTEPGDWLMAG
;
A
#
# COMPACT_ATOMS: atom_id res chain seq x y z
N MET A 1 -11.14 -6.37 -18.20
CA MET A 1 -10.46 -5.51 -17.22
C MET A 1 -11.26 -4.24 -17.07
N THR A 2 -12.21 -4.22 -16.13
CA THR A 2 -12.74 -2.98 -15.58
C THR A 2 -11.62 -2.40 -14.72
N ALA A 3 -11.04 -1.27 -15.13
CA ALA A 3 -10.10 -0.56 -14.27
C ALA A 3 -10.81 -0.29 -12.94
N SER A 4 -10.19 -0.67 -11.82
CA SER A 4 -10.66 -0.26 -10.49
C SER A 4 -10.73 1.27 -10.47
N THR A 5 -11.75 1.79 -9.79
CA THR A 5 -11.86 3.25 -9.65
C THR A 5 -10.72 3.70 -8.73
N PRO A 6 -9.92 4.72 -9.09
CA PRO A 6 -8.84 5.16 -8.21
C PRO A 6 -9.41 5.81 -6.95
N ASP A 7 -8.82 5.51 -5.80
CA ASP A 7 -9.18 6.15 -4.52
C ASP A 7 -8.72 7.60 -4.50
N ILE A 8 -7.59 7.90 -5.15
CA ILE A 8 -7.04 9.26 -5.19
C ILE A 8 -6.18 9.54 -6.43
N ARG A 9 -6.35 10.74 -7.03
CA ARG A 9 -5.41 11.30 -8.00
C ARG A 9 -4.54 12.39 -7.35
N VAL A 10 -3.23 12.17 -7.31
CA VAL A 10 -2.24 13.17 -6.86
C VAL A 10 -1.52 13.78 -8.06
N ALA A 11 -1.37 15.10 -8.07
CA ALA A 11 -0.70 15.81 -9.16
C ALA A 11 0.23 16.92 -8.70
N THR A 12 1.18 17.27 -9.56
CA THR A 12 1.97 18.49 -9.47
C THR A 12 1.88 19.28 -10.78
N TYR A 13 1.91 20.61 -10.70
CA TYR A 13 1.99 21.48 -11.86
C TYR A 13 2.76 22.77 -11.54
N ASN A 14 3.94 22.94 -12.15
CA ASN A 14 4.55 24.26 -12.24
C ASN A 14 3.73 25.13 -13.21
N ALA A 15 3.03 26.11 -12.66
CA ALA A 15 2.04 26.90 -13.39
C ALA A 15 2.62 28.17 -14.04
N SER A 16 3.89 28.50 -13.74
CA SER A 16 4.57 29.72 -14.20
C SER A 16 3.71 30.99 -14.00
N LEU A 17 2.93 31.00 -12.91
CA LEU A 17 2.08 32.12 -12.45
C LEU A 17 2.87 33.05 -11.51
N ASN A 18 4.13 33.32 -11.87
CA ASN A 18 4.98 34.28 -11.19
C ASN A 18 4.98 35.63 -11.94
N ARG A 19 5.35 36.73 -11.28
CA ARG A 19 5.45 38.06 -11.88
C ARG A 19 6.75 38.75 -11.49
N ASP A 20 7.04 39.89 -12.12
CA ASP A 20 8.25 40.70 -11.85
C ASP A 20 8.16 41.56 -10.58
N SER A 21 6.99 41.62 -9.92
CA SER A 21 6.80 42.46 -8.74
C SER A 21 5.71 41.94 -7.81
N ALA A 22 5.92 42.14 -6.50
CA ALA A 22 4.99 41.73 -5.46
C ALA A 22 3.56 42.26 -5.68
N GLY A 23 2.59 41.34 -5.64
CA GLY A 23 1.16 41.65 -5.78
C GLY A 23 0.67 41.81 -7.22
N ALA A 24 1.54 41.77 -8.23
CA ALA A 24 1.13 41.85 -9.63
C ALA A 24 0.27 40.65 -10.04
N LEU A 25 0.59 39.43 -9.56
CA LEU A 25 -0.22 38.25 -9.84
C LEU A 25 -1.66 38.43 -9.37
N ARG A 26 -1.83 38.93 -8.13
CA ARG A 26 -3.15 39.23 -7.57
C ARG A 26 -3.92 40.22 -8.45
N ASP A 27 -3.26 41.29 -8.88
CA ASP A 27 -3.89 42.30 -9.73
C ASP A 27 -4.32 41.71 -11.09
N ASP A 28 -3.49 40.85 -11.69
CA ASP A 28 -3.82 40.16 -12.94
C ASP A 28 -5.01 39.19 -12.76
N LEU A 29 -5.02 38.40 -11.67
CA LEU A 29 -6.12 37.50 -11.34
C LEU A 29 -7.45 38.27 -11.15
N ILE A 30 -7.42 39.44 -10.50
CA ILE A 30 -8.60 40.32 -10.37
C ILE A 30 -9.10 40.79 -11.74
N ASN A 31 -8.18 41.10 -12.66
CA ASN A 31 -8.51 41.68 -13.97
C ASN A 31 -8.88 40.63 -15.02
N GLY A 32 -8.73 39.34 -14.73
CA GLY A 32 -9.09 38.25 -15.63
C GLY A 32 -7.95 37.81 -16.53
N ASP A 33 -6.88 37.29 -15.91
CA ASP A 33 -5.66 36.81 -16.54
C ASP A 33 -5.92 35.61 -17.48
N SER A 34 -5.32 35.61 -18.68
CA SER A 34 -5.53 34.53 -19.65
C SER A 34 -4.74 33.28 -19.32
N GLN A 35 -3.49 33.41 -18.88
CA GLN A 35 -2.65 32.29 -18.51
C GLN A 35 -3.30 31.50 -17.37
N ALA A 36 -3.77 32.18 -16.33
CA ALA A 36 -4.48 31.57 -15.22
C ALA A 36 -5.76 30.81 -15.65
N ARG A 37 -6.47 31.26 -16.70
CA ARG A 37 -7.61 30.50 -17.25
C ARG A 37 -7.15 29.22 -17.92
N ASP A 38 -6.07 29.27 -18.69
CA ASP A 38 -5.56 28.09 -19.39
C ASP A 38 -5.00 27.07 -18.39
N ILE A 39 -4.22 27.51 -17.40
CA ILE A 39 -3.75 26.67 -16.29
C ILE A 39 -4.94 26.03 -15.55
N ALA A 40 -5.94 26.82 -15.18
CA ALA A 40 -7.13 26.30 -14.49
C ALA A 40 -7.91 25.31 -15.36
N ALA A 41 -7.98 25.52 -16.67
CA ALA A 41 -8.64 24.60 -17.59
C ALA A 41 -7.89 23.27 -17.73
N VAL A 42 -6.55 23.29 -17.73
CA VAL A 42 -5.72 22.08 -17.68
C VAL A 42 -6.01 21.30 -16.39
N ILE A 43 -5.99 21.97 -15.24
CA ILE A 43 -6.31 21.35 -13.93
C ILE A 43 -7.73 20.76 -13.94
N GLN A 44 -8.72 21.50 -14.45
CA GLN A 44 -10.11 21.06 -14.56
C GLN A 44 -10.28 19.82 -15.44
N GLN A 45 -9.46 19.67 -16.47
CA GLN A 45 -9.46 18.49 -17.33
C GLN A 45 -8.75 17.30 -16.68
N SER A 46 -7.64 17.52 -15.99
CA SER A 46 -6.87 16.48 -15.31
C SER A 46 -7.49 15.98 -14.01
N ARG A 47 -8.39 16.78 -13.40
CA ARG A 47 -9.19 16.42 -12.22
C ARG A 47 -8.41 15.88 -11.00
N PRO A 48 -7.28 16.49 -10.57
CA PRO A 48 -6.56 15.98 -9.41
C PRO A 48 -7.35 16.19 -8.11
N ASP A 49 -7.25 15.23 -7.19
CA ASP A 49 -7.86 15.33 -5.87
C ASP A 49 -6.95 16.06 -4.88
N VAL A 50 -5.64 15.82 -4.99
CA VAL A 50 -4.58 16.56 -4.31
C VAL A 50 -3.63 17.13 -5.36
N LEU A 51 -3.38 18.43 -5.30
CA LEU A 51 -2.59 19.16 -6.29
C LEU A 51 -1.56 20.06 -5.60
N LEU A 52 -0.29 19.89 -5.95
CA LEU A 52 0.75 20.88 -5.72
C LEU A 52 0.89 21.79 -6.94
N ILE A 53 0.86 23.10 -6.71
CA ILE A 53 1.17 24.12 -7.71
C ILE A 53 2.50 24.77 -7.35
N ASN A 54 3.47 24.69 -8.26
CA ASN A 54 4.72 25.45 -8.18
C ASN A 54 4.59 26.75 -9.00
N GLU A 55 5.42 27.74 -8.64
CA GLU A 55 5.45 29.07 -9.26
C GLU A 55 4.13 29.84 -9.25
N LEU A 56 3.41 29.75 -8.14
CA LEU A 56 2.36 30.70 -7.82
C LEU A 56 2.92 31.66 -6.77
N ASP A 57 3.16 32.93 -7.16
CA ASP A 57 3.71 33.93 -6.23
C ASP A 57 2.97 33.92 -4.89
N TYR A 58 3.70 33.83 -3.78
CA TYR A 58 3.14 33.77 -2.43
C TYR A 58 2.42 35.07 -2.08
N ASP A 59 1.11 35.06 -2.31
CA ASP A 59 0.14 36.05 -1.85
C ASP A 59 -1.13 35.27 -1.48
N PRO A 60 -1.47 35.14 -0.19
CA PRO A 60 -2.66 34.39 0.24
C PRO A 60 -3.96 34.85 -0.44
N ALA A 61 -4.07 36.12 -0.82
CA ALA A 61 -5.24 36.61 -1.55
C ALA A 61 -5.22 36.19 -3.03
N ALA A 62 -4.04 36.05 -3.65
CA ALA A 62 -3.92 35.52 -5.01
C ALA A 62 -4.29 34.03 -5.05
N ALA A 63 -3.83 33.25 -4.08
CA ALA A 63 -4.18 31.83 -3.95
C ALA A 63 -5.70 31.63 -3.85
N GLU A 64 -6.37 32.41 -2.99
CA GLU A 64 -7.83 32.34 -2.85
C GLU A 64 -8.55 32.78 -4.13
N LEU A 65 -8.11 33.87 -4.77
CA LEU A 65 -8.69 34.31 -6.04
C LEU A 65 -8.55 33.25 -7.13
N PHE A 66 -7.40 32.58 -7.22
CA PHE A 66 -7.19 31.51 -8.19
C PHE A 66 -8.15 30.32 -7.90
N ARG A 67 -8.23 29.90 -6.64
CA ARG A 67 -9.13 28.82 -6.20
C ARG A 67 -10.60 29.13 -6.48
N GLU A 68 -11.10 30.28 -6.03
CA GLU A 68 -12.52 30.62 -6.12
C GLU A 68 -12.94 31.06 -7.51
N HIS A 69 -12.14 31.87 -8.22
CA HIS A 69 -12.58 32.49 -9.48
C HIS A 69 -12.12 31.74 -10.73
N TYR A 70 -11.05 30.94 -10.64
CA TYR A 70 -10.50 30.21 -11.79
C TYR A 70 -10.75 28.71 -11.69
N LEU A 71 -10.44 28.07 -10.56
CA LEU A 71 -10.61 26.61 -10.41
C LEU A 71 -12.07 26.21 -10.19
N SER A 72 -12.81 26.89 -9.30
CA SER A 72 -14.21 26.55 -9.01
C SER A 72 -15.17 26.87 -10.15
N THR A 73 -14.74 27.70 -11.10
CA THR A 73 -15.51 28.13 -12.26
C THR A 73 -14.96 27.50 -13.53
N SER A 74 -15.81 26.79 -14.29
CA SER A 74 -15.40 26.18 -15.57
C SER A 74 -14.72 27.20 -16.51
N GLN A 75 -13.54 26.86 -17.01
CA GLN A 75 -12.74 27.65 -17.97
C GLN A 75 -12.78 27.07 -19.39
N GLY A 76 -13.63 26.09 -19.65
CA GLY A 76 -13.73 25.39 -20.93
C GLY A 76 -14.88 24.40 -20.95
N ASP A 77 -14.64 23.20 -21.48
CA ASP A 77 -15.65 22.13 -21.53
C ASP A 77 -15.69 21.29 -20.24
N ALA A 78 -14.62 21.31 -19.44
CA ALA A 78 -14.54 20.63 -18.15
C ALA A 78 -15.26 21.45 -17.05
N PRO A 79 -15.94 20.79 -16.10
CA PRO A 79 -16.53 21.48 -14.95
C PRO A 79 -15.44 22.02 -14.01
N GLY A 80 -15.77 23.09 -13.28
CA GLY A 80 -14.91 23.58 -12.20
C GLY A 80 -14.61 22.51 -11.15
N ILE A 81 -13.50 22.69 -10.43
CA ILE A 81 -13.12 21.87 -9.28
C ILE A 81 -13.19 22.73 -8.03
N ASP A 82 -13.86 22.23 -7.00
CA ASP A 82 -13.84 22.83 -5.68
C ASP A 82 -12.78 22.14 -4.81
N TYR A 83 -11.90 22.93 -4.22
CA TYR A 83 -10.84 22.48 -3.30
C TYR A 83 -11.12 23.10 -1.92
N PRO A 84 -11.91 22.44 -1.07
CA PRO A 84 -12.26 22.97 0.26
C PRO A 84 -11.03 23.24 1.13
N TYR A 85 -9.94 22.48 0.93
CA TYR A 85 -8.72 22.60 1.70
C TYR A 85 -7.58 23.15 0.85
N ALA A 86 -6.80 24.06 1.44
CA ALA A 86 -5.67 24.68 0.78
C ALA A 86 -4.58 25.00 1.81
N PHE A 87 -3.32 24.89 1.39
CA PHE A 87 -2.17 25.26 2.20
C PHE A 87 -1.17 26.07 1.37
N SER A 88 -0.71 27.18 1.94
CA SER A 88 0.40 27.97 1.41
C SER A 88 1.16 28.59 2.58
N ALA A 89 2.48 28.67 2.44
CA ALA A 89 3.37 29.25 3.43
C ALA A 89 4.44 30.12 2.76
N PRO A 90 5.11 31.02 3.50
CA PRO A 90 6.24 31.78 2.98
C PRO A 90 7.33 30.86 2.40
N VAL A 91 8.04 31.35 1.38
CA VAL A 91 9.17 30.68 0.72
C VAL A 91 10.41 31.56 0.79
N ASN A 92 11.60 30.98 0.64
CA ASN A 92 12.88 31.67 0.78
C ASN A 92 13.27 32.58 -0.41
N THR A 93 12.57 32.45 -1.53
CA THR A 93 12.80 33.25 -2.74
C THR A 93 12.58 34.74 -2.51
N GLY A 94 13.59 35.53 -2.88
CA GLY A 94 13.62 36.98 -2.74
C GLY A 94 13.65 37.52 -1.30
N VAL A 95 13.76 36.64 -0.29
CA VAL A 95 14.03 37.02 1.09
C VAL A 95 15.48 37.48 1.22
N ALA A 96 15.72 38.65 1.80
CA ALA A 96 17.07 39.20 1.93
C ALA A 96 17.91 38.36 2.87
N SER A 97 19.06 37.84 2.40
CA SER A 97 20.03 37.15 3.26
C SER A 97 20.73 38.11 4.23
N GLY A 98 20.86 39.38 3.84
CA GLY A 98 21.62 40.40 4.57
C GLY A 98 23.13 40.31 4.38
N VAL A 99 23.61 39.42 3.50
CA VAL A 99 25.02 39.19 3.17
C VAL A 99 25.20 39.09 1.65
N ASP A 100 26.43 39.24 1.20
CA ASP A 100 26.85 39.06 -0.20
C ASP A 100 27.12 37.57 -0.43
N LEU A 101 26.19 36.87 -1.06
CA LEU A 101 26.24 35.43 -1.31
C LEU A 101 27.01 35.09 -2.57
N ASP A 102 27.00 35.94 -3.60
CA ASP A 102 27.65 35.68 -4.89
C ASP A 102 29.03 36.36 -5.03
N GLY A 103 29.42 37.20 -4.07
CA GLY A 103 30.70 37.90 -4.03
C GLY A 103 30.75 39.13 -4.94
N SER A 104 29.61 39.63 -5.41
CA SER A 104 29.50 40.80 -6.29
C SER A 104 29.81 42.12 -5.58
N GLY A 105 29.73 42.15 -4.25
CA GLY A 105 29.90 43.33 -3.41
C GLY A 105 28.66 44.18 -3.23
N GLU A 106 27.49 43.70 -3.66
CA GLU A 106 26.16 44.31 -3.46
C GLU A 106 25.23 43.24 -2.90
N ALA A 107 24.31 43.59 -1.99
CA ALA A 107 23.32 42.64 -1.43
C ALA A 107 22.03 43.37 -1.01
N THR A 108 21.85 44.61 -1.48
CA THR A 108 20.74 45.47 -1.07
C THR A 108 19.47 45.09 -1.81
N PRO A 109 18.34 44.81 -1.12
CA PRO A 109 17.05 44.56 -1.76
C PRO A 109 16.68 45.59 -2.82
N GLY A 110 16.38 45.11 -4.03
CA GLY A 110 16.00 45.92 -5.20
C GLY A 110 17.17 46.55 -5.97
N ALA A 111 18.42 46.30 -5.59
CA ALA A 111 19.58 46.63 -6.42
C ALA A 111 19.68 45.66 -7.61
N PRO A 112 20.25 46.06 -8.77
CA PRO A 112 20.55 45.13 -9.85
C PRO A 112 21.48 43.99 -9.35
N GLY A 113 21.07 42.74 -9.56
CA GLY A 113 21.79 41.56 -9.06
C GLY A 113 21.29 41.02 -7.72
N TYR A 114 20.44 41.74 -6.99
CA TYR A 114 19.98 41.34 -5.65
C TYR A 114 19.41 39.92 -5.55
N ALA A 115 18.79 39.41 -6.60
CA ALA A 115 18.19 38.08 -6.58
C ALA A 115 19.23 36.97 -6.29
N ASP A 116 20.49 37.16 -6.71
CA ASP A 116 21.59 36.22 -6.44
C ASP A 116 22.03 36.24 -4.95
N ASP A 117 21.65 37.28 -4.20
CA ASP A 117 21.93 37.45 -2.76
C ASP A 117 20.72 37.19 -1.86
N ALA A 118 19.57 36.84 -2.43
CA ALA A 118 18.43 36.39 -1.64
C ALA A 118 18.65 34.94 -1.13
N LEU A 119 17.97 34.55 -0.05
CA LEU A 119 18.07 33.21 0.53
C LEU A 119 17.72 32.10 -0.49
N GLY A 120 16.78 32.40 -1.39
CA GLY A 120 16.62 31.76 -2.69
C GLY A 120 16.43 32.82 -3.77
N PHE A 121 16.77 32.48 -5.02
CA PHE A 121 16.73 33.44 -6.12
C PHE A 121 15.33 34.07 -6.30
N GLY A 122 15.24 35.39 -6.24
CA GLY A 122 14.00 36.12 -6.45
C GLY A 122 14.14 37.64 -6.30
N GLN A 123 13.35 38.40 -7.05
CA GLN A 123 13.38 39.87 -7.06
C GLN A 123 12.61 40.48 -5.88
N PHE A 124 11.65 39.75 -5.32
CA PHE A 124 10.88 40.13 -4.15
C PHE A 124 10.49 38.91 -3.33
N THR A 125 10.25 39.12 -2.03
CA THR A 125 9.85 38.06 -1.10
C THR A 125 8.57 37.37 -1.55
N GLY A 126 8.64 36.05 -1.73
CA GLY A 126 7.51 35.22 -2.12
C GLY A 126 7.36 34.97 -3.62
N GLN A 127 8.25 35.51 -4.46
CA GLN A 127 8.25 35.19 -5.89
C GLN A 127 8.46 33.68 -6.10
N TYR A 128 7.82 33.04 -7.09
CA TYR A 128 7.95 31.59 -7.31
C TYR A 128 7.45 30.71 -6.15
N GLY A 129 6.41 31.17 -5.46
CA GLY A 129 5.80 30.47 -4.33
C GLY A 129 5.14 29.14 -4.72
N MET A 130 4.50 28.53 -3.72
CA MET A 130 3.86 27.22 -3.84
C MET A 130 2.45 27.25 -3.22
N LEU A 131 1.56 26.41 -3.74
CA LEU A 131 0.19 26.24 -3.23
C LEU A 131 -0.21 24.77 -3.30
N VAL A 132 -0.67 24.21 -2.18
CA VAL A 132 -1.31 22.89 -2.14
C VAL A 132 -2.81 23.05 -2.07
N LEU A 133 -3.53 22.28 -2.87
CA LEU A 133 -4.99 22.22 -2.94
C LEU A 133 -5.44 20.77 -2.76
N SER A 134 -6.47 20.56 -1.95
CA SER A 134 -6.97 19.21 -1.67
C SER A 134 -8.50 19.17 -1.57
N ARG A 135 -9.08 18.10 -2.11
CA ARG A 135 -10.48 17.72 -1.90
C ARG A 135 -10.69 17.03 -0.55
N TYR A 136 -9.62 16.51 0.02
CA TYR A 136 -9.54 15.81 1.30
C TYR A 136 -8.97 16.72 2.40
N PRO A 137 -9.39 16.55 3.67
CA PRO A 137 -8.84 17.33 4.79
C PRO A 137 -7.32 17.29 4.86
N LEU A 138 -6.72 18.41 5.26
CA LEU A 138 -5.30 18.50 5.61
C LEU A 138 -5.18 18.53 7.13
N GLU A 139 -4.32 17.69 7.72
CA GLU A 139 -4.07 17.68 9.17
C GLU A 139 -3.16 18.85 9.55
N THR A 140 -3.73 20.05 9.63
CA THR A 140 -2.96 21.31 9.68
C THR A 140 -2.05 21.46 10.90
N GLU A 141 -2.34 20.79 12.00
CA GLU A 141 -1.50 20.81 13.21
C GLU A 141 -0.22 19.99 13.04
N ASP A 142 -0.25 18.99 12.16
CA ASP A 142 0.86 18.07 11.92
C ASP A 142 1.72 18.44 10.71
N ILE A 143 1.31 19.46 9.92
CA ILE A 143 2.10 19.97 8.80
C ILE A 143 3.50 20.40 9.27
N ARG A 144 4.54 19.91 8.59
CA ARG A 144 5.94 20.30 8.82
C ARG A 144 6.48 21.11 7.65
N THR A 145 7.25 22.14 7.96
CA THR A 145 7.93 22.97 6.96
C THR A 145 9.42 23.05 7.29
N PHE A 146 10.27 23.07 6.27
CA PHE A 146 11.73 23.08 6.43
C PHE A 146 12.34 24.31 5.74
N GLY A 147 11.69 25.47 5.89
CA GLY A 147 12.15 26.73 5.31
C GLY A 147 13.41 27.26 5.99
N ASP A 148 13.56 27.04 7.30
CA ASP A 148 14.62 27.61 8.12
C ASP A 148 15.81 26.65 8.32
N PHE A 149 15.70 25.38 7.90
CA PHE A 149 16.76 24.39 8.04
C PHE A 149 18.02 24.80 7.23
N LEU A 150 19.14 25.07 7.89
CA LEU A 150 20.35 25.60 7.26
C LEU A 150 21.10 24.56 6.44
N TRP A 151 21.64 24.97 5.29
CA TRP A 151 22.36 24.04 4.40
C TRP A 151 23.58 23.41 5.09
N LYS A 152 24.33 24.20 5.86
CA LYS A 152 25.49 23.72 6.62
C LYS A 152 25.15 22.67 7.70
N ASP A 153 23.89 22.58 8.12
CA ASP A 153 23.47 21.66 9.20
C ASP A 153 23.14 20.26 8.65
N MET A 154 23.01 20.10 7.33
CA MET A 154 22.94 18.78 6.70
C MET A 154 24.28 18.02 6.87
N PRO A 155 24.28 16.80 7.43
CA PRO A 155 25.49 16.00 7.53
C PRO A 155 26.12 15.73 6.16
N GLY A 156 27.36 16.19 6.00
CA GLY A 156 28.07 16.08 4.73
C GLY A 156 27.48 16.94 3.62
N ALA A 157 26.91 18.10 3.96
CA ALA A 157 26.43 19.09 3.00
C ALA A 157 27.45 19.33 1.88
N ARG A 158 26.98 19.38 0.64
CA ARG A 158 27.74 19.60 -0.58
C ARG A 158 28.04 21.08 -0.78
N LEU A 159 28.65 21.72 0.21
CA LEU A 159 28.99 23.15 0.14
C LEU A 159 29.98 23.41 -1.02
N PRO A 160 29.79 24.47 -1.81
CA PRO A 160 30.60 24.74 -2.99
C PRO A 160 32.03 25.18 -2.64
N ASP A 161 32.98 24.81 -3.50
CA ASP A 161 34.38 25.22 -3.41
C ASP A 161 34.56 26.59 -4.09
N ASN A 162 35.42 27.44 -3.53
CA ASN A 162 35.87 28.63 -4.24
C ASN A 162 36.94 28.22 -5.28
N PRO A 163 36.69 28.41 -6.59
CA PRO A 163 37.63 28.00 -7.63
C PRO A 163 38.97 28.76 -7.60
N GLU A 164 39.08 29.83 -6.82
CA GLU A 164 40.31 30.60 -6.63
C GLU A 164 41.20 30.11 -5.47
N THR A 165 40.70 29.20 -4.63
CA THR A 165 41.42 28.67 -3.47
C THR A 165 41.71 27.17 -3.63
N ALA A 166 42.36 26.56 -2.64
CA ALA A 166 42.61 25.12 -2.59
C ALA A 166 41.84 24.44 -1.44
N ASP A 167 41.09 25.23 -0.68
CA ASP A 167 40.27 24.72 0.43
C ASP A 167 38.94 24.19 -0.16
N THR A 168 38.22 23.37 0.60
CA THR A 168 36.97 22.74 0.17
C THR A 168 35.78 23.28 0.94
N GLY A 169 34.65 23.49 0.28
CA GLY A 169 33.42 24.03 0.87
C GLY A 169 33.56 25.47 1.37
N ASP A 170 34.47 26.25 0.77
CA ASP A 170 34.90 27.56 1.24
C ASP A 170 34.37 28.73 0.41
N TYR A 171 33.44 28.48 -0.53
CA TYR A 171 32.84 29.54 -1.33
C TYR A 171 32.08 30.55 -0.47
N TYR A 172 31.22 30.06 0.44
CA TYR A 172 30.45 30.92 1.34
C TYR A 172 31.23 31.31 2.59
N SER A 173 31.08 32.56 3.02
CA SER A 173 31.60 33.01 4.31
C SER A 173 30.82 32.39 5.49
N ASP A 174 31.43 32.36 6.68
CA ASP A 174 30.74 31.92 7.91
C ASP A 174 29.42 32.66 8.14
N ALA A 175 29.39 33.97 7.85
CA ALA A 175 28.19 34.79 8.00
C ALA A 175 27.08 34.42 7.00
N ALA A 176 27.44 33.93 5.82
CA ALA A 176 26.48 33.41 4.83
C ALA A 176 25.95 32.04 5.24
N LEU A 177 26.83 31.14 5.70
CA LEU A 177 26.41 29.83 6.18
C LEU A 177 25.53 29.90 7.44
N ASP A 178 25.63 30.97 8.24
CA ASP A 178 24.75 31.22 9.39
C ASP A 178 23.31 31.62 9.02
N VAL A 179 23.04 31.96 7.76
CA VAL A 179 21.71 32.43 7.31
C VAL A 179 21.16 31.68 6.11
N LEU A 180 21.96 30.90 5.38
CA LEU A 180 21.55 30.25 4.13
C LEU A 180 20.79 28.93 4.39
N PRO A 181 19.47 28.87 4.15
CA PRO A 181 18.69 27.64 4.27
C PRO A 181 19.07 26.64 3.18
N LEU A 182 18.85 25.35 3.42
CA LEU A 182 18.95 24.31 2.39
C LEU A 182 17.87 24.56 1.33
N SER A 183 16.61 24.65 1.74
CA SER A 183 15.46 24.91 0.87
C SER A 183 15.56 26.29 0.22
N SER A 184 15.63 26.35 -1.10
CA SER A 184 15.65 27.59 -1.90
C SER A 184 14.26 28.21 -2.03
N LYS A 185 13.20 27.41 -2.12
CA LYS A 185 11.80 27.82 -1.95
C LYS A 185 11.29 27.31 -0.62
N SER A 186 10.91 26.03 -0.55
CA SER A 186 10.57 25.31 0.67
C SER A 186 10.45 23.79 0.43
N HIS A 187 10.46 23.02 1.52
CA HIS A 187 10.03 21.63 1.61
C HIS A 187 8.90 21.56 2.64
N TRP A 188 7.79 20.90 2.30
CA TRP A 188 6.62 20.72 3.16
C TRP A 188 6.24 19.26 3.25
N ASP A 189 6.00 18.77 4.46
CA ASP A 189 5.31 17.50 4.72
C ASP A 189 3.89 17.84 5.18
N ILE A 190 2.90 17.44 4.38
CA ILE A 190 1.49 17.77 4.59
C ILE A 190 0.69 16.46 4.68
N PRO A 191 0.25 16.04 5.87
CA PRO A 191 -0.62 14.88 6.00
C PRO A 191 -2.01 15.19 5.43
N VAL A 192 -2.49 14.33 4.54
CA VAL A 192 -3.80 14.40 3.89
C VAL A 192 -4.62 13.21 4.36
N ASN A 193 -5.81 13.47 4.87
CA ASN A 193 -6.73 12.44 5.37
C ASN A 193 -7.68 12.00 4.26
N VAL A 194 -7.41 10.84 3.68
CA VAL A 194 -8.17 10.25 2.59
C VAL A 194 -9.09 9.18 3.18
N ASP A 195 -10.33 9.58 3.44
CA ASP A 195 -11.40 8.70 3.95
C ASP A 195 -11.05 7.94 5.26
N GLY A 196 -10.18 8.50 6.10
CA GLY A 196 -9.73 7.92 7.37
C GLY A 196 -8.24 7.58 7.39
N GLU A 197 -7.65 7.38 6.21
CA GLU A 197 -6.25 7.00 6.05
C GLU A 197 -5.34 8.21 5.82
N ILE A 198 -4.17 8.24 6.47
CA ILE A 198 -3.22 9.34 6.33
C ILE A 198 -2.21 9.04 5.22
N MET A 199 -2.17 9.94 4.23
CA MET A 199 -1.14 9.98 3.19
C MET A 199 -0.39 11.32 3.27
N HIS A 200 0.93 11.26 3.40
CA HIS A 200 1.78 12.45 3.43
C HIS A 200 2.09 12.97 2.03
N LEU A 201 1.70 14.21 1.72
CA LEU A 201 2.19 14.93 0.54
C LEU A 201 3.52 15.61 0.88
N LEU A 202 4.62 15.09 0.34
CA LEU A 202 5.96 15.65 0.48
C LEU A 202 6.21 16.62 -0.69
N ALA A 203 5.84 17.88 -0.48
CA ALA A 203 5.84 18.93 -1.50
C ALA A 203 7.13 19.75 -1.49
N SER A 204 7.78 19.91 -2.64
CA SER A 204 8.97 20.78 -2.75
C SER A 204 9.09 21.49 -4.10
N HIS A 205 9.95 22.51 -4.12
CA HIS A 205 10.42 23.17 -5.33
C HIS A 205 11.91 23.54 -5.15
N PRO A 206 12.84 22.60 -5.41
CA PRO A 206 14.28 22.86 -5.34
C PRO A 206 14.76 23.94 -6.31
N THR A 207 16.02 24.35 -6.18
CA THR A 207 16.63 25.30 -7.11
C THR A 207 16.90 24.63 -8.46
N PRO A 208 16.74 25.32 -9.60
CA PRO A 208 17.32 24.89 -10.87
C PRO A 208 18.82 24.66 -10.72
N PRO A 209 19.42 23.61 -11.30
CA PRO A 209 20.83 23.24 -11.10
C PRO A 209 21.81 24.07 -11.94
N SER A 210 21.34 25.10 -12.64
CA SER A 210 22.11 25.93 -13.58
C SER A 210 22.12 27.41 -13.17
N PHE A 211 22.54 28.32 -14.05
CA PHE A 211 22.60 29.79 -13.83
C PHE A 211 23.68 30.27 -12.85
N ASP A 212 24.77 29.53 -12.69
CA ASP A 212 25.91 29.89 -11.83
C ASP A 212 27.28 29.62 -12.49
N GLY A 213 28.37 29.81 -11.74
CA GLY A 213 29.74 29.66 -12.23
C GLY A 213 30.34 28.27 -11.97
N PRO A 214 31.66 28.12 -12.20
CA PRO A 214 32.37 26.85 -11.99
C PRO A 214 32.27 26.27 -10.56
N GLU A 215 31.89 27.07 -9.58
CA GLU A 215 31.61 26.65 -8.20
C GLU A 215 30.38 25.72 -8.08
N ASN A 216 29.47 25.74 -9.05
CA ASN A 216 28.25 24.91 -9.12
C ASN A 216 27.40 24.94 -7.83
N ARG A 217 27.13 26.15 -7.30
CA ARG A 217 26.28 26.38 -6.13
C ARG A 217 24.91 25.71 -6.27
N ASN A 218 24.29 25.91 -7.42
CA ASN A 218 22.92 25.54 -7.70
C ASN A 218 22.79 24.03 -7.93
N GLY A 219 23.68 23.41 -8.73
CA GLY A 219 23.68 21.96 -8.90
C GLY A 219 24.00 21.21 -7.60
N LEU A 220 24.86 21.75 -6.74
CA LEU A 220 25.16 21.14 -5.44
C LEU A 220 24.01 21.32 -4.44
N ARG A 221 23.39 22.51 -4.39
CA ARG A 221 22.22 22.77 -3.51
C ARG A 221 21.02 21.93 -3.93
N ASN A 222 20.69 21.89 -5.22
CA ASN A 222 19.61 21.05 -5.77
C ASN A 222 19.79 19.58 -5.37
N ALA A 223 21.01 19.04 -5.48
CA ALA A 223 21.30 17.66 -5.11
C ALA A 223 21.09 17.38 -3.60
N ASP A 224 21.36 18.36 -2.73
CA ASP A 224 21.08 18.26 -1.28
C ASP A 224 19.60 18.52 -0.95
N GLU A 225 18.90 19.38 -1.69
CA GLU A 225 17.45 19.57 -1.56
C GLU A 225 16.72 18.26 -1.89
N ILE A 226 17.09 17.58 -2.98
CA ILE A 226 16.54 16.25 -3.33
C ILE A 226 16.89 15.20 -2.27
N ARG A 227 18.11 15.27 -1.72
CA ARG A 227 18.56 14.37 -0.67
C ARG A 227 17.74 14.52 0.60
N LEU A 228 17.23 15.71 0.91
CA LEU A 228 16.37 15.95 2.06
C LEU A 228 15.24 14.93 2.09
N TRP A 229 14.52 14.73 0.98
CA TRP A 229 13.45 13.72 0.92
C TRP A 229 13.95 12.28 1.03
N ALA A 230 15.07 11.94 0.38
CA ALA A 230 15.64 10.60 0.49
C ALA A 230 16.01 10.24 1.95
N ASP A 231 16.61 11.20 2.68
CA ASP A 231 16.94 11.03 4.08
C ASP A 231 15.69 11.06 4.97
N TYR A 232 14.70 11.93 4.66
CA TYR A 232 13.46 12.10 5.41
C TYR A 232 12.61 10.82 5.43
N VAL A 233 12.45 10.17 4.29
CA VAL A 233 11.62 8.95 4.17
C VAL A 233 12.37 7.68 4.59
N THR A 234 13.69 7.74 4.84
CA THR A 234 14.44 6.59 5.33
C THR A 234 14.44 6.60 6.87
N PRO A 235 13.88 5.57 7.54
CA PRO A 235 13.89 5.49 9.00
C PRO A 235 15.28 5.71 9.61
N GLY A 236 15.39 6.66 10.54
CA GLY A 236 16.62 7.02 11.25
C GLY A 236 17.65 7.85 10.48
N LYS A 237 17.51 8.07 9.16
CA LYS A 237 18.42 8.97 8.43
C LYS A 237 18.05 10.43 8.56
N GLY A 238 16.75 10.74 8.66
CA GLY A 238 16.21 12.09 8.82
C GLY A 238 16.38 12.69 10.23
N ASP A 239 17.01 11.99 11.18
CA ASP A 239 17.13 12.40 12.59
C ASP A 239 17.77 13.79 12.81
N TYR A 240 18.58 14.24 11.85
CA TYR A 240 19.21 15.56 11.89
C TYR A 240 18.30 16.70 11.44
N LEU A 241 17.20 16.39 10.74
CA LEU A 241 16.27 17.38 10.22
C LEU A 241 15.46 17.94 11.38
N VAL A 242 15.34 19.27 11.41
CA VAL A 242 14.52 20.02 12.35
C VAL A 242 13.63 20.92 11.53
N ASP A 243 12.33 20.80 11.72
CA ASP A 243 11.35 21.64 11.05
C ASP A 243 11.27 23.04 11.68
N ASP A 244 10.54 23.95 11.05
CA ASP A 244 10.43 25.35 11.47
C ASP A 244 9.71 25.53 12.82
N GLN A 245 9.05 24.47 13.32
CA GLN A 245 8.44 24.44 14.66
C GLN A 245 9.35 23.78 15.71
N GLY A 246 10.54 23.31 15.32
CA GLY A 246 11.52 22.68 16.19
C GLY A 246 11.32 21.17 16.39
N ARG A 247 10.45 20.51 15.64
CA ARG A 247 10.28 19.05 15.67
C ARG A 247 11.41 18.39 14.89
N SER A 248 12.10 17.44 15.52
CA SER A 248 13.21 16.69 14.94
C SER A 248 12.75 15.33 14.41
N GLY A 249 13.45 14.80 13.41
CA GLY A 249 13.22 13.45 12.90
C GLY A 249 12.65 13.39 11.48
N GLY A 250 12.78 12.22 10.88
CA GLY A 250 12.20 11.87 9.58
C GLY A 250 10.73 11.45 9.66
N LEU A 251 10.26 10.81 8.60
CA LEU A 251 8.97 10.15 8.54
C LEU A 251 9.02 8.79 9.25
N GLU A 252 7.93 8.38 9.88
CA GLU A 252 7.83 7.08 10.56
C GLU A 252 7.95 5.91 9.58
N ALA A 253 8.37 4.75 10.10
CA ALA A 253 8.36 3.52 9.32
C ALA A 253 6.92 3.20 8.88
N ASN A 254 6.75 2.75 7.63
CA ASN A 254 5.46 2.38 7.01
C ASN A 254 4.50 3.53 6.67
N ALA A 255 4.89 4.79 6.86
CA ALA A 255 4.05 5.92 6.45
C ALA A 255 3.81 5.92 4.93
N ARG A 256 2.56 6.15 4.52
CA ARG A 256 2.17 6.38 3.13
C ARG A 256 2.58 7.79 2.72
N PHE A 257 3.27 7.95 1.60
CA PHE A 257 3.66 9.27 1.13
C PHE A 257 3.68 9.41 -0.39
N VAL A 258 3.54 10.63 -0.88
CA VAL A 258 3.77 10.98 -2.28
C VAL A 258 4.69 12.20 -2.32
N ILE A 259 5.88 12.04 -2.91
CA ILE A 259 6.77 13.16 -3.21
C ILE A 259 6.24 13.84 -4.48
N ALA A 260 5.92 15.13 -4.38
CA ALA A 260 5.37 15.90 -5.48
C ALA A 260 6.13 17.23 -5.67
N GLY A 261 6.36 17.60 -6.93
CA GLY A 261 6.90 18.93 -7.26
C GLY A 261 7.78 18.95 -8.49
N ASP A 262 8.02 20.16 -8.99
CA ASP A 262 9.17 20.46 -9.85
C ASP A 262 10.47 20.30 -9.03
N GLN A 263 11.13 19.15 -9.20
CA GLN A 263 12.40 18.85 -8.55
C GLN A 263 13.60 19.46 -9.29
N ASN A 264 13.38 20.09 -10.44
CA ASN A 264 14.40 20.72 -11.28
C ASN A 264 15.56 19.78 -11.68
N VAL A 265 15.32 18.47 -11.64
CA VAL A 265 16.36 17.45 -11.83
C VAL A 265 15.93 16.48 -12.91
N ASP A 266 16.77 16.28 -13.92
CA ASP A 266 16.55 15.24 -14.93
C ASP A 266 17.45 14.03 -14.63
N PRO A 267 16.97 12.79 -14.80
CA PRO A 267 17.75 11.60 -14.48
C PRO A 267 18.97 11.36 -15.37
N LEU A 268 18.97 11.86 -16.61
CA LEU A 268 19.97 11.51 -17.62
C LEU A 268 20.45 12.70 -18.45
N ASP A 269 19.65 13.74 -18.58
CA ASP A 269 19.89 14.92 -19.40
C ASP A 269 19.96 16.19 -18.50
N GLY A 270 20.18 17.36 -19.10
CA GLY A 270 20.31 18.62 -18.36
C GLY A 270 21.60 18.79 -17.53
N ASP A 271 21.59 19.80 -16.65
CA ASP A 271 22.77 20.29 -15.90
C ASP A 271 22.83 19.75 -14.45
N SER A 272 21.96 18.81 -14.10
CA SER A 272 21.88 18.24 -12.75
C SER A 272 23.18 17.52 -12.35
N LEU A 273 23.51 17.56 -11.04
CA LEU A 273 24.63 16.79 -10.53
C LEU A 273 24.38 15.28 -10.80
N PRO A 274 25.37 14.54 -11.34
CA PRO A 274 25.17 13.11 -11.64
C PRO A 274 24.75 12.32 -10.39
N GLY A 275 23.64 11.59 -10.50
CA GLY A 275 23.09 10.80 -9.40
C GLY A 275 22.04 11.54 -8.55
N ALA A 276 21.80 12.84 -8.77
CA ALA A 276 20.88 13.64 -7.97
C ALA A 276 19.46 13.06 -8.01
N ALA A 277 18.88 12.86 -9.20
CA ALA A 277 17.55 12.28 -9.36
C ALA A 277 17.48 10.83 -8.85
N GLN A 278 18.56 10.06 -9.00
CA GLN A 278 18.63 8.66 -8.56
C GLN A 278 18.57 8.50 -7.03
N GLN A 279 18.80 9.58 -6.26
CA GLN A 279 18.56 9.55 -4.81
C GLN A 279 17.10 9.24 -4.48
N LEU A 280 16.15 9.65 -5.33
CA LEU A 280 14.73 9.31 -5.21
C LEU A 280 14.34 8.14 -6.13
N LEU A 281 14.73 8.19 -7.41
CA LEU A 281 14.31 7.19 -8.40
C LEU A 281 14.90 5.79 -8.18
N GLY A 282 15.99 5.68 -7.42
CA GLY A 282 16.59 4.40 -7.04
C GLY A 282 16.34 4.01 -5.58
N HIS A 283 15.46 4.74 -4.88
CA HIS A 283 15.23 4.53 -3.46
C HIS A 283 14.31 3.33 -3.19
N PRO A 284 14.65 2.40 -2.28
CA PRO A 284 13.87 1.17 -2.07
C PRO A 284 12.46 1.40 -1.51
N LEU A 285 12.22 2.55 -0.86
CA LEU A 285 10.90 2.91 -0.32
C LEU A 285 10.08 3.81 -1.25
N ILE A 286 10.63 4.19 -2.41
CA ILE A 286 9.94 5.05 -3.39
C ILE A 286 9.65 4.23 -4.63
N ALA A 287 8.38 4.15 -5.00
CA ALA A 287 7.94 3.35 -6.13
C ALA A 287 8.09 4.08 -7.47
N ALA A 288 9.32 4.30 -7.90
CA ALA A 288 9.63 4.98 -9.17
C ALA A 288 9.23 4.21 -10.45
N GLY A 289 8.65 3.00 -10.31
CA GLY A 289 8.27 2.12 -11.42
C GLY A 289 7.05 2.58 -12.22
N LEU A 290 6.16 3.39 -11.64
CA LEU A 290 5.16 4.15 -12.40
C LEU A 290 5.81 5.45 -12.84
N THR A 291 6.15 5.56 -14.13
CA THR A 291 6.63 6.82 -14.69
C THR A 291 5.53 7.42 -15.55
N PRO A 292 4.91 8.54 -15.13
CA PRO A 292 3.96 9.29 -15.94
C PRO A 292 4.53 9.58 -17.33
N ASP A 293 3.73 9.36 -18.38
CA ASP A 293 4.16 9.58 -19.76
C ASP A 293 3.16 10.38 -20.59
N SER A 294 3.59 10.78 -21.79
CA SER A 294 2.74 11.39 -22.81
C SER A 294 3.27 11.17 -24.22
N GLU A 295 2.36 11.07 -25.19
CA GLU A 295 2.70 11.12 -26.61
C GLU A 295 3.16 12.53 -27.04
N GLY A 296 2.66 13.60 -26.40
CA GLY A 296 3.04 14.97 -26.74
C GLY A 296 4.51 15.29 -26.49
N GLY A 297 5.10 14.77 -25.42
CA GLY A 297 6.54 14.91 -25.17
C GLY A 297 7.39 14.33 -26.30
N VAL A 298 7.00 13.15 -26.82
CA VAL A 298 7.65 12.50 -27.98
C VAL A 298 7.52 13.37 -29.24
N VAL A 299 6.32 13.88 -29.51
CA VAL A 299 6.09 14.74 -30.69
C VAL A 299 6.89 16.03 -30.60
N ALA A 300 6.86 16.72 -29.46
CA ALA A 300 7.59 17.96 -29.24
C ALA A 300 9.10 17.76 -29.46
N ALA A 301 9.68 16.74 -28.82
CA ALA A 301 11.10 16.42 -28.94
C ALA A 301 11.52 16.15 -30.41
N LEU A 302 10.69 15.43 -31.17
CA LEU A 302 10.93 15.12 -32.58
C LEU A 302 10.84 16.35 -33.49
N GLU A 303 9.86 17.22 -33.27
CA GLU A 303 9.62 18.40 -34.11
C GLU A 303 10.66 19.50 -33.86
N GLN A 304 11.04 19.72 -32.60
CA GLN A 304 12.05 20.70 -32.19
C GLN A 304 13.46 20.28 -32.60
N GLY A 305 13.79 18.99 -32.42
CA GLY A 305 15.14 18.49 -32.67
C GLY A 305 16.16 19.16 -31.74
N GLY A 306 17.24 19.74 -32.30
CA GLY A 306 18.20 20.51 -31.50
C GLY A 306 18.82 19.70 -30.35
N ALA A 307 18.71 20.21 -29.11
CA ALA A 307 19.15 19.52 -27.90
C ALA A 307 18.48 18.14 -27.73
N ASN A 308 17.16 18.06 -27.98
CA ASN A 308 16.36 16.83 -27.85
C ASN A 308 16.90 15.68 -28.71
N ALA A 309 17.50 15.99 -29.87
CA ALA A 309 18.08 14.97 -30.76
C ALA A 309 19.30 14.26 -30.17
N THR A 310 19.86 14.78 -29.08
CA THR A 310 21.04 14.23 -28.39
C THR A 310 20.76 13.72 -26.98
N HIS A 311 19.52 13.88 -26.49
CA HIS A 311 19.10 13.40 -25.17
C HIS A 311 19.14 11.88 -25.08
N ARG A 312 19.34 11.39 -23.85
CA ARG A 312 19.44 9.97 -23.53
C ARG A 312 18.17 9.42 -22.90
N GLY A 313 17.41 10.28 -22.21
CA GLY A 313 16.08 9.99 -21.70
C GLY A 313 15.09 9.66 -22.81
N ASP A 314 14.04 8.92 -22.46
CA ASP A 314 12.92 8.69 -23.36
C ASP A 314 11.98 9.90 -23.28
N PRO A 315 11.76 10.65 -24.37
CA PRO A 315 11.02 11.91 -24.35
C PRO A 315 9.55 11.77 -23.98
N ARG A 316 9.02 10.54 -23.94
CA ARG A 316 7.66 10.32 -23.42
C ARG A 316 7.54 10.70 -21.94
N PHE A 317 8.65 10.70 -21.20
CA PHE A 317 8.68 11.02 -19.78
C PHE A 317 9.01 12.49 -19.50
N ASP A 318 9.24 13.30 -20.54
CA ASP A 318 9.53 14.73 -20.39
C ASP A 318 8.31 15.45 -19.81
N THR A 319 8.56 16.39 -18.91
CA THR A 319 7.54 17.14 -18.18
C THR A 319 7.65 18.64 -18.39
N ALA A 320 8.73 19.11 -19.03
CA ALA A 320 8.95 20.51 -19.33
C ALA A 320 9.61 20.69 -20.70
N ASP A 321 9.41 21.87 -21.28
CA ASP A 321 9.95 22.33 -22.56
C ASP A 321 10.51 23.75 -22.39
N PHE A 322 11.84 23.86 -22.29
CA PHE A 322 12.50 25.12 -21.94
C PHE A 322 13.00 25.90 -23.16
N ASN A 323 13.79 25.26 -24.03
CA ASN A 323 14.44 25.91 -25.17
C ASN A 323 15.05 24.91 -26.17
N ASP A 324 14.72 25.05 -27.45
CA ASP A 324 15.18 24.16 -28.54
C ASP A 324 16.71 24.10 -28.74
N GLU A 325 17.49 25.13 -28.36
CA GLU A 325 18.96 25.14 -28.49
C GLU A 325 19.64 24.39 -27.33
N ALA A 326 19.22 24.66 -26.10
CA ALA A 326 19.56 23.96 -24.85
C ALA A 326 18.73 24.56 -23.69
N PRO A 327 18.21 23.76 -22.76
CA PRO A 327 18.44 22.33 -22.60
C PRO A 327 17.45 21.44 -23.38
N GLY A 328 16.44 21.98 -24.06
CA GLY A 328 15.37 21.18 -24.68
C GLY A 328 14.31 20.75 -23.66
N ASN A 329 13.70 19.60 -23.94
CA ASN A 329 12.70 18.96 -23.09
C ASN A 329 13.40 18.10 -22.04
N LEU A 330 12.88 18.14 -20.82
CA LEU A 330 13.44 17.41 -19.68
C LEU A 330 12.31 16.85 -18.81
N ARG A 331 12.61 15.78 -18.07
CA ARG A 331 11.77 15.29 -16.97
C ARG A 331 12.24 15.92 -15.67
N VAL A 332 11.53 16.93 -15.19
CA VAL A 332 11.89 17.67 -13.96
C VAL A 332 10.78 17.70 -12.91
N ASP A 333 9.55 17.38 -13.29
CA ASP A 333 8.39 17.31 -12.41
C ASP A 333 8.09 15.87 -12.03
N TYR A 334 7.76 15.65 -10.76
CA TYR A 334 7.64 14.29 -10.21
C TYR A 334 6.38 14.15 -9.35
N VAL A 335 5.75 12.99 -9.46
CA VAL A 335 4.78 12.43 -8.52
C VAL A 335 5.27 11.03 -8.20
N LEU A 336 5.84 10.83 -7.01
CA LEU A 336 6.52 9.59 -6.62
C LEU A 336 5.89 9.03 -5.33
N PRO A 337 4.99 8.04 -5.45
CA PRO A 337 4.39 7.40 -4.28
C PRO A 337 5.40 6.52 -3.54
N SER A 338 5.13 6.28 -2.25
CA SER A 338 5.79 5.25 -1.45
C SER A 338 5.57 3.86 -2.05
N ASP A 339 6.49 2.94 -1.80
CA ASP A 339 6.29 1.53 -2.19
C ASP A 339 5.41 0.74 -1.21
N GLN A 340 5.02 1.36 -0.09
CA GLN A 340 4.19 0.78 0.95
C GLN A 340 2.89 1.57 1.10
N GLY A 341 1.78 0.85 1.27
CA GLY A 341 0.45 1.37 1.55
C GLY A 341 -0.20 2.16 0.41
N LEU A 342 0.38 2.14 -0.80
CA LEU A 342 -0.14 2.82 -1.99
C LEU A 342 0.04 1.93 -3.23
N THR A 343 -1.07 1.46 -3.78
CA THR A 343 -1.11 0.77 -5.07
C THR A 343 -1.18 1.78 -6.21
N ARG A 344 -0.36 1.57 -7.26
CA ARG A 344 -0.26 2.45 -8.43
C ARG A 344 -1.17 1.96 -9.53
N LEU A 345 -2.11 2.79 -9.96
CA LEU A 345 -3.13 2.41 -10.94
C LEU A 345 -2.81 2.94 -12.34
N ASP A 346 -2.53 4.23 -12.46
CA ASP A 346 -2.23 4.90 -13.73
C ASP A 346 -1.41 6.17 -13.48
N GLY A 347 -0.82 6.75 -14.53
CA GLY A 347 -0.09 8.00 -14.43
C GLY A 347 0.13 8.65 -15.78
N GLY A 348 0.22 9.97 -15.81
CA GLY A 348 0.37 10.69 -17.08
C GLY A 348 0.90 12.10 -16.96
N VAL A 349 1.39 12.60 -18.08
CA VAL A 349 1.78 14.00 -18.28
C VAL A 349 0.72 14.65 -19.17
N PHE A 350 0.19 15.81 -18.77
CA PHE A 350 -0.73 16.57 -19.60
C PHE A 350 0.03 17.24 -20.75
N TRP A 351 0.32 16.46 -21.78
CA TRP A 351 0.92 16.90 -23.04
C TRP A 351 0.16 16.25 -24.21
N PRO A 352 -1.08 16.69 -24.49
CA PRO A 352 -1.84 16.19 -25.63
C PRO A 352 -1.19 16.59 -26.96
N VAL A 353 -1.34 15.74 -27.99
CA VAL A 353 -0.89 16.05 -29.36
C VAL A 353 -1.87 16.99 -30.06
N GLU A 354 -1.44 17.66 -31.14
CA GLU A 354 -2.31 18.59 -31.88
C GLU A 354 -3.63 17.93 -32.31
N GLY A 355 -4.75 18.53 -31.91
CA GLY A 355 -6.10 18.04 -32.22
C GLY A 355 -6.76 17.25 -31.09
N ASP A 356 -5.99 16.80 -30.09
CA ASP A 356 -6.54 16.26 -28.84
C ASP A 356 -7.08 17.37 -27.95
N THR A 357 -7.98 16.99 -27.04
CA THR A 357 -8.65 17.94 -26.14
C THR A 357 -7.62 18.61 -25.22
N GLY A 358 -7.57 19.94 -25.23
CA GLY A 358 -6.65 20.72 -24.40
C GLY A 358 -5.28 20.99 -25.03
N SER A 359 -5.01 20.52 -26.26
CA SER A 359 -3.77 20.80 -26.99
C SER A 359 -3.51 22.29 -27.24
N GLU A 360 -4.56 23.12 -27.27
CA GLU A 360 -4.44 24.56 -27.37
C GLU A 360 -3.87 25.25 -26.12
N ARG A 361 -3.72 24.52 -25.00
CA ARG A 361 -3.30 25.04 -23.69
C ARG A 361 -1.93 24.56 -23.24
N VAL A 362 -1.24 23.76 -24.05
CA VAL A 362 0.09 23.19 -23.72
C VAL A 362 1.11 24.30 -23.40
N GLU A 363 0.99 25.45 -24.05
CA GLU A 363 1.87 26.62 -23.88
C GLU A 363 1.48 27.54 -22.71
N ALA A 364 0.53 27.12 -21.85
CA ALA A 364 0.14 27.93 -20.68
C ALA A 364 1.25 28.02 -19.63
N SER A 365 2.12 27.01 -19.60
CA SER A 365 3.35 26.93 -18.82
C SER A 365 4.43 26.28 -19.70
N ASP A 366 5.70 26.55 -19.42
CA ASP A 366 6.84 25.79 -19.93
C ASP A 366 6.94 24.39 -19.30
N HIS A 367 6.21 24.14 -18.22
CA HIS A 367 6.01 22.81 -17.63
C HIS A 367 4.65 22.20 -18.00
N ARG A 368 4.49 20.91 -17.72
CA ARG A 368 3.27 20.13 -17.92
C ARG A 368 2.78 19.57 -16.60
N LEU A 369 1.47 19.46 -16.44
CA LEU A 369 0.89 18.83 -15.25
C LEU A 369 1.21 17.34 -15.24
N VAL A 370 1.77 16.84 -14.15
CA VAL A 370 2.10 15.42 -13.94
C VAL A 370 1.18 14.86 -12.88
N TRP A 371 0.60 13.68 -13.10
CA TRP A 371 -0.33 13.05 -12.16
C TRP A 371 -0.11 11.54 -12.04
N ALA A 372 -0.52 10.99 -10.91
CA ALA A 372 -0.64 9.56 -10.65
C ALA A 372 -1.98 9.25 -9.98
N ASP A 373 -2.63 8.18 -10.45
CA ASP A 373 -3.78 7.55 -9.83
C ASP A 373 -3.31 6.44 -8.90
N LEU A 374 -3.79 6.49 -7.65
CA LEU A 374 -3.38 5.60 -6.58
C LEU A 374 -4.62 5.00 -5.91
N ALA A 375 -4.48 3.77 -5.42
CA ALA A 375 -5.33 3.17 -4.41
C ALA A 375 -4.59 3.18 -3.08
N ILE A 376 -5.31 3.39 -1.99
CA ILE A 376 -4.74 3.31 -0.64
C ILE A 376 -4.92 1.87 -0.16
N ASP A 377 -3.81 1.21 0.17
CA ASP A 377 -3.88 -0.16 0.69
C ASP A 377 -4.28 -0.09 2.17
N ASP A 378 -5.32 -0.81 2.57
CA ASP A 378 -5.72 -0.93 3.97
C ASP A 378 -4.65 -1.77 4.72
N ASN A 379 -3.95 -1.16 5.68
CA ASN A 379 -2.89 -1.85 6.45
C ASN A 379 -3.46 -2.65 7.65
N ASP A 380 -4.76 -2.61 7.88
CA ASP A 380 -5.44 -3.23 9.03
C ASP A 380 -5.28 -4.77 9.09
N THR A 381 -4.81 -5.39 8.01
CA THR A 381 -4.67 -6.84 7.88
C THR A 381 -3.24 -7.34 8.06
N GLN A 382 -2.24 -6.49 8.28
CA GLN A 382 -0.85 -6.93 8.46
C GLN A 382 -0.52 -7.32 9.91
N VAL A 383 0.20 -8.43 10.08
CA VAL A 383 0.62 -8.92 11.40
C VAL A 383 1.83 -8.14 11.93
N GLN A 384 1.66 -7.46 13.06
CA GLN A 384 2.69 -6.63 13.70
C GLN A 384 3.48 -7.37 14.79
N ASP A 385 2.83 -8.28 15.51
CA ASP A 385 3.45 -9.04 16.61
C ASP A 385 2.88 -10.45 16.72
N ILE A 386 3.72 -11.38 17.16
CA ILE A 386 3.38 -12.80 17.35
C ILE A 386 3.92 -13.30 18.68
N GLU A 387 3.04 -13.92 19.47
CA GLU A 387 3.40 -14.59 20.72
C GLU A 387 2.98 -16.06 20.70
N PHE A 388 3.87 -16.96 21.13
CA PHE A 388 3.51 -18.34 21.41
C PHE A 388 2.74 -18.46 22.73
N ILE A 389 1.52 -19.00 22.68
CA ILE A 389 0.61 -19.07 23.84
C ILE A 389 0.32 -20.51 24.32
N GLY A 390 0.88 -21.52 23.66
CA GLY A 390 0.88 -22.89 24.20
C GLY A 390 0.84 -23.99 23.14
N GLN A 391 0.97 -25.23 23.61
CA GLN A 391 0.82 -26.43 22.78
C GLN A 391 0.26 -27.60 23.60
N THR A 392 -0.31 -28.58 22.92
CA THR A 392 -0.69 -29.90 23.45
C THR A 392 -0.54 -30.93 22.34
N ALA A 393 -0.43 -32.22 22.67
CA ALA A 393 -0.36 -33.28 21.67
C ALA A 393 -1.18 -34.50 22.08
N PHE A 394 -1.59 -35.29 21.09
CA PHE A 394 -2.10 -36.64 21.28
C PHE A 394 -0.98 -37.67 21.07
N ASP A 395 -1.03 -38.76 21.82
CA ASP A 395 -0.12 -39.90 21.61
C ASP A 395 -0.45 -40.56 20.26
N SER A 396 0.58 -40.97 19.51
CA SER A 396 0.41 -41.74 18.28
C SER A 396 -0.42 -43.02 18.53
N GLY A 397 -1.28 -43.37 17.57
CA GLY A 397 -2.21 -44.50 17.66
C GLY A 397 -3.39 -44.25 18.61
N THR A 398 -3.69 -42.99 18.94
CA THR A 398 -4.90 -42.64 19.69
C THR A 398 -6.14 -43.03 18.89
N GLU A 399 -7.03 -43.82 19.51
CA GLU A 399 -8.28 -44.26 18.88
C GLU A 399 -9.44 -43.33 19.25
N PHE A 400 -10.22 -42.89 18.27
CA PHE A 400 -11.45 -42.13 18.47
C PHE A 400 -12.56 -42.68 17.58
N GLN A 401 -13.71 -43.05 18.15
CA GLN A 401 -14.86 -43.57 17.40
C GLN A 401 -14.56 -44.72 16.39
N ASN A 402 -13.59 -45.58 16.72
CA ASN A 402 -13.08 -46.69 15.88
C ASN A 402 -12.29 -46.26 14.65
N THR A 403 -11.72 -45.06 14.67
CA THR A 403 -10.72 -44.61 13.72
C THR A 403 -9.45 -44.20 14.46
N THR A 404 -8.30 -44.36 13.82
CA THR A 404 -7.02 -43.90 14.33
C THR A 404 -6.90 -42.39 14.11
N LEU A 405 -6.76 -41.61 15.18
CA LEU A 405 -6.39 -40.19 15.09
C LEU A 405 -4.94 -40.11 14.62
N GLY A 406 -4.73 -39.36 13.55
CA GLY A 406 -3.44 -39.17 12.89
C GLY A 406 -3.66 -38.54 11.52
N GLY A 407 -2.58 -38.23 10.81
CA GLY A 407 -2.69 -37.72 9.44
C GLY A 407 -3.21 -36.28 9.32
N LEU A 408 -3.14 -35.45 10.37
CA LEU A 408 -3.84 -34.16 10.36
C LEU A 408 -3.10 -33.09 9.54
N SER A 409 -3.45 -33.01 8.25
CA SER A 409 -2.83 -32.11 7.27
C SER A 409 -3.53 -30.75 7.10
N GLY A 410 -4.81 -30.63 7.49
CA GLY A 410 -5.54 -29.36 7.35
C GLY A 410 -6.51 -29.09 8.50
N LEU A 411 -6.78 -27.81 8.77
CA LEU A 411 -7.62 -27.37 9.88
C LEU A 411 -8.49 -26.18 9.47
N THR A 412 -9.77 -26.19 9.85
CA THR A 412 -10.65 -25.03 9.67
C THR A 412 -11.58 -24.82 10.86
N ARG A 413 -12.00 -23.58 11.09
CA ARG A 413 -12.96 -23.24 12.15
C ARG A 413 -14.29 -22.80 11.53
N ASP A 414 -15.35 -23.51 11.88
CA ASP A 414 -16.71 -23.14 11.49
C ASP A 414 -17.05 -21.76 12.07
N PRO A 415 -17.28 -20.73 11.24
CA PRO A 415 -17.51 -19.36 11.70
C PRO A 415 -18.82 -19.21 12.47
N VAL A 416 -19.78 -20.13 12.27
CA VAL A 416 -21.11 -20.10 12.91
C VAL A 416 -21.10 -20.81 14.26
N SER A 417 -20.53 -22.02 14.32
CA SER A 417 -20.54 -22.83 15.54
C SER A 417 -19.32 -22.64 16.43
N GLY A 418 -18.20 -22.17 15.87
CA GLY A 418 -16.89 -22.09 16.51
C GLY A 418 -16.23 -23.45 16.73
N GLU A 419 -16.79 -24.52 16.18
CA GLU A 419 -16.19 -25.86 16.14
C GLU A 419 -15.09 -25.91 15.08
N TYR A 420 -14.06 -26.71 15.32
CA TYR A 420 -12.96 -26.90 14.37
C TYR A 420 -13.13 -28.25 13.67
N LEU A 421 -12.72 -28.30 12.40
CA LEU A 421 -12.69 -29.50 11.59
C LEU A 421 -11.24 -29.74 11.14
N ALA A 422 -10.69 -30.91 11.47
CA ALA A 422 -9.35 -31.31 11.07
C ALA A 422 -9.43 -32.46 10.07
N ILE A 423 -8.93 -32.27 8.85
CA ILE A 423 -8.91 -33.30 7.81
C ILE A 423 -7.75 -34.27 8.05
N SER A 424 -7.94 -35.54 7.71
CA SER A 424 -6.90 -36.57 7.76
C SER A 424 -6.47 -36.93 6.33
N ASP A 425 -5.18 -36.82 6.03
CA ASP A 425 -4.51 -37.18 4.76
C ASP A 425 -4.56 -38.68 4.42
N ASP A 426 -5.06 -39.52 5.33
CA ASP A 426 -5.18 -40.95 5.12
C ASP A 426 -5.90 -41.24 3.80
N ARG A 427 -5.17 -41.88 2.89
CA ARG A 427 -5.63 -42.28 1.55
C ARG A 427 -6.67 -43.39 1.57
N SER A 428 -7.46 -43.48 2.63
CA SER A 428 -8.31 -44.63 2.98
C SER A 428 -7.53 -45.93 3.14
N GLU A 429 -6.26 -45.86 3.56
CA GLU A 429 -5.39 -47.02 3.76
C GLU A 429 -5.50 -47.59 5.18
N TYR A 430 -5.61 -46.72 6.20
CA TYR A 430 -5.80 -47.13 7.59
C TYR A 430 -7.28 -47.24 7.95
N ASP A 431 -8.04 -46.16 7.74
CA ASP A 431 -9.49 -46.08 7.93
C ASP A 431 -10.10 -45.28 6.77
N ASP A 432 -11.43 -45.32 6.57
CA ASP A 432 -12.08 -44.54 5.50
C ASP A 432 -11.70 -43.04 5.60
N ALA A 433 -11.47 -42.37 4.46
CA ALA A 433 -11.15 -40.94 4.41
C ALA A 433 -12.14 -40.10 5.24
N ARG A 434 -11.64 -39.16 6.04
CA ARG A 434 -12.41 -38.55 7.12
C ARG A 434 -11.87 -37.21 7.57
N PHE A 435 -12.73 -36.43 8.21
CA PHE A 435 -12.32 -35.33 9.08
C PHE A 435 -12.85 -35.53 10.50
N TYR A 436 -12.14 -34.96 11.47
CA TYR A 436 -12.50 -34.92 12.87
C TYR A 436 -13.11 -33.57 13.24
N SER A 437 -14.18 -33.58 14.02
CA SER A 437 -14.71 -32.36 14.64
C SER A 437 -14.17 -32.22 16.05
N LEU A 438 -13.66 -31.04 16.40
CA LEU A 438 -13.03 -30.78 17.70
C LEU A 438 -13.37 -29.41 18.26
N ARG A 439 -13.17 -29.25 19.57
CA ARG A 439 -13.25 -27.96 20.28
C ARG A 439 -11.91 -27.65 20.91
N ILE A 440 -11.55 -26.38 20.90
CA ILE A 440 -10.35 -25.84 21.51
C ILE A 440 -10.78 -24.75 22.48
N ASP A 441 -10.39 -24.89 23.74
CA ASP A 441 -10.66 -23.94 24.82
C ASP A 441 -9.45 -23.02 25.00
N LEU A 442 -9.63 -21.71 24.81
CA LEU A 442 -8.59 -20.68 25.00
C LEU A 442 -9.09 -19.58 25.95
N ASP A 443 -10.10 -19.85 26.77
CA ASP A 443 -10.75 -18.84 27.62
C ASP A 443 -9.78 -18.19 28.63
N ASP A 444 -8.71 -18.88 29.00
CA ASP A 444 -7.66 -18.36 29.90
C ASP A 444 -6.45 -17.75 29.16
N GLY A 445 -6.49 -17.71 27.83
CA GLY A 445 -5.47 -17.14 26.96
C GLY A 445 -4.28 -18.05 26.68
N ALA A 446 -4.34 -19.34 27.02
CA ALA A 446 -3.27 -20.29 26.76
C ALA A 446 -3.80 -21.63 26.22
N LEU A 447 -2.97 -22.37 25.48
CA LEU A 447 -3.28 -23.72 25.02
C LEU A 447 -2.55 -24.75 25.90
N ASN A 448 -3.29 -25.61 26.60
CA ASN A 448 -2.76 -26.62 27.51
C ASN A 448 -3.35 -28.02 27.27
N ASP A 449 -2.76 -29.01 27.95
CA ASP A 449 -3.27 -30.39 27.98
C ASP A 449 -4.75 -30.44 28.42
N GLY A 450 -5.62 -30.94 27.52
CA GLY A 450 -7.05 -31.12 27.78
C GLY A 450 -7.96 -30.01 27.24
N ASP A 451 -7.39 -28.99 26.61
CA ASP A 451 -8.14 -27.91 25.94
C ASP A 451 -8.63 -28.32 24.56
N VAL A 452 -7.89 -29.19 23.86
CA VAL A 452 -8.30 -29.82 22.61
C VAL A 452 -9.13 -31.06 22.89
N ARG A 453 -10.37 -31.11 22.37
CA ARG A 453 -11.31 -32.22 22.60
C ARG A 453 -11.99 -32.63 21.30
N LEU A 454 -11.74 -33.87 20.88
CA LEU A 454 -12.50 -34.50 19.79
C LEU A 454 -13.97 -34.66 20.18
N THR A 455 -14.85 -34.35 19.25
CA THR A 455 -16.32 -34.36 19.43
C THR A 455 -17.01 -35.29 18.45
N ASP A 456 -16.53 -35.38 17.21
CA ASP A 456 -17.08 -36.29 16.21
C ASP A 456 -16.06 -36.69 15.13
N VAL A 457 -16.40 -37.70 14.32
CA VAL A 457 -15.65 -38.08 13.11
C VAL A 457 -16.63 -38.28 11.96
N THR A 458 -16.30 -37.72 10.80
CA THR A 458 -17.16 -37.78 9.60
C THR A 458 -16.41 -38.39 8.44
N THR A 459 -16.94 -39.48 7.90
CA THR A 459 -16.41 -40.15 6.71
C THR A 459 -16.77 -39.38 5.44
N LEU A 460 -15.76 -39.11 4.61
CA LEU A 460 -15.90 -38.58 3.26
C LEU A 460 -16.40 -39.66 2.30
N ARG A 461 -17.35 -39.28 1.45
CA ARG A 461 -18.04 -40.19 0.53
C ARG A 461 -18.15 -39.56 -0.85
N GLN A 462 -18.03 -40.40 -1.86
CA GLN A 462 -18.24 -40.04 -3.27
C GLN A 462 -19.71 -39.63 -3.51
N PRO A 463 -20.01 -38.96 -4.65
CA PRO A 463 -21.39 -38.69 -5.03
C PRO A 463 -22.22 -39.98 -5.09
N GLY A 464 -23.29 -40.07 -4.30
CA GLY A 464 -24.09 -41.29 -4.15
C GLY A 464 -23.81 -42.08 -2.87
N GLY A 465 -22.86 -41.63 -2.04
CA GLY A 465 -22.75 -42.00 -0.63
C GLY A 465 -21.91 -43.24 -0.31
N GLU A 466 -21.09 -43.74 -1.24
CA GLU A 466 -20.10 -44.77 -0.93
C GLU A 466 -18.77 -44.11 -0.48
N PRO A 467 -18.06 -44.68 0.51
CA PRO A 467 -16.71 -44.23 0.86
C PRO A 467 -15.73 -44.31 -0.32
N TRP A 468 -14.64 -43.57 -0.23
CA TRP A 468 -13.52 -43.69 -1.17
C TRP A 468 -12.79 -45.02 -0.96
N ALA A 469 -12.33 -45.65 -2.05
CA ALA A 469 -11.50 -46.84 -1.90
C ALA A 469 -10.07 -46.44 -1.55
N ALA A 470 -9.33 -47.37 -0.92
CA ALA A 470 -7.91 -47.19 -0.61
C ALA A 470 -7.10 -46.73 -1.83
N GLY A 471 -6.41 -45.60 -1.71
CA GLY A 471 -5.58 -44.97 -2.72
C GLY A 471 -6.33 -44.13 -3.77
N GLU A 472 -7.64 -43.88 -3.61
CA GLU A 472 -8.43 -43.07 -4.56
C GLU A 472 -8.62 -41.60 -4.13
N ILE A 473 -8.21 -41.23 -2.92
CA ILE A 473 -8.26 -39.87 -2.36
C ILE A 473 -7.00 -39.64 -1.52
N ASP A 474 -6.55 -38.39 -1.43
CA ASP A 474 -5.36 -37.96 -0.68
C ASP A 474 -5.61 -36.52 -0.18
N PRO A 475 -6.44 -36.34 0.87
CA PRO A 475 -6.99 -35.03 1.18
C PRO A 475 -6.08 -34.22 2.13
N GLU A 476 -5.63 -33.05 1.69
CA GLU A 476 -4.65 -32.26 2.45
C GLU A 476 -5.25 -31.09 3.22
N ALA A 477 -6.23 -30.41 2.64
CA ALA A 477 -6.76 -29.19 3.22
C ALA A 477 -8.27 -29.15 3.27
N ILE A 478 -8.80 -28.38 4.21
CA ILE A 478 -10.24 -28.21 4.43
C ILE A 478 -10.56 -26.74 4.73
N ALA A 479 -11.59 -26.21 4.09
CA ALA A 479 -12.18 -24.91 4.40
C ALA A 479 -13.70 -25.04 4.51
N ILE A 480 -14.35 -24.14 5.26
CA ILE A 480 -15.80 -24.17 5.47
C ILE A 480 -16.43 -22.79 5.26
N THR A 481 -17.55 -22.75 4.55
CA THR A 481 -18.38 -21.56 4.38
C THR A 481 -19.34 -21.36 5.55
N ALA A 482 -19.91 -20.15 5.68
CA ALA A 482 -20.93 -19.87 6.69
C ALA A 482 -22.22 -20.72 6.53
N ASP A 483 -22.52 -21.24 5.34
CA ASP A 483 -23.66 -22.14 5.12
C ASP A 483 -23.35 -23.63 5.40
N GLY A 484 -22.09 -23.94 5.73
CA GLY A 484 -21.62 -25.27 6.12
C GLY A 484 -21.17 -26.15 4.96
N THR A 485 -20.98 -25.58 3.78
CA THR A 485 -20.31 -26.24 2.65
C THR A 485 -18.81 -26.33 2.92
N LEU A 486 -18.24 -27.51 2.67
CA LEU A 486 -16.82 -27.78 2.85
C LEU A 486 -16.12 -27.77 1.51
N TYR A 487 -14.98 -27.08 1.41
CA TYR A 487 -14.02 -27.26 0.32
C TYR A 487 -12.90 -28.15 0.81
N ILE A 488 -12.55 -29.18 0.06
CA ILE A 488 -11.46 -30.09 0.39
C ILE A 488 -10.51 -30.17 -0.80
N ALA A 489 -9.24 -29.86 -0.57
CA ALA A 489 -8.18 -30.07 -1.53
C ALA A 489 -7.60 -31.48 -1.40
N SER A 490 -7.23 -32.07 -2.52
CA SER A 490 -6.53 -33.36 -2.55
C SER A 490 -5.41 -33.34 -3.57
N GLU A 491 -4.28 -33.94 -3.21
CA GLU A 491 -3.11 -34.09 -4.06
C GLU A 491 -3.35 -35.00 -5.28
N GLY A 492 -4.24 -35.97 -5.12
CA GLY A 492 -4.41 -37.07 -6.06
C GLY A 492 -3.24 -38.07 -5.99
N ASP A 493 -2.85 -38.64 -7.13
CA ASP A 493 -1.71 -39.55 -7.23
C ASP A 493 -1.17 -39.50 -8.67
N SER A 494 -0.09 -38.72 -8.84
CA SER A 494 0.51 -38.53 -10.17
C SER A 494 1.07 -39.82 -10.76
N ASN A 495 1.51 -40.77 -9.93
CA ASN A 495 2.00 -42.08 -10.41
C ASN A 495 0.87 -42.94 -10.97
N GLN A 496 -0.35 -42.78 -10.45
CA GLN A 496 -1.56 -43.47 -10.90
C GLN A 496 -2.40 -42.64 -11.89
N ARG A 497 -2.01 -41.39 -12.16
CA ARG A 497 -2.75 -40.41 -12.97
C ARG A 497 -4.13 -40.11 -12.38
N ILE A 498 -4.18 -40.00 -11.06
CA ILE A 498 -5.31 -39.44 -10.35
C ILE A 498 -5.02 -37.94 -10.24
N ASP A 499 -5.91 -37.13 -10.83
CA ASP A 499 -5.78 -35.68 -10.82
C ASP A 499 -5.94 -35.12 -9.40
N PRO A 500 -5.23 -34.03 -9.05
CA PRO A 500 -5.56 -33.26 -7.85
C PRO A 500 -6.96 -32.66 -8.00
N PHE A 501 -7.61 -32.33 -6.88
CA PHE A 501 -8.92 -31.69 -6.91
C PHE A 501 -9.10 -30.66 -5.80
N VAL A 502 -10.06 -29.75 -6.01
CA VAL A 502 -10.74 -29.02 -4.94
C VAL A 502 -12.23 -29.33 -5.07
N ASN A 503 -12.77 -30.13 -4.16
CA ASN A 503 -14.14 -30.64 -4.23
C ASN A 503 -15.01 -30.08 -3.10
N LEU A 504 -16.31 -29.96 -3.37
CA LEU A 504 -17.28 -29.46 -2.40
C LEU A 504 -17.97 -30.65 -1.73
N PHE A 505 -18.04 -30.62 -0.41
CA PHE A 505 -18.69 -31.63 0.42
C PHE A 505 -19.76 -31.01 1.30
N ALA A 506 -20.86 -31.75 1.48
CA ALA A 506 -21.80 -31.47 2.55
C ALA A 506 -21.15 -31.78 3.90
N ARG A 507 -21.64 -31.13 4.98
CA ARG A 507 -21.15 -31.36 6.35
C ARG A 507 -21.27 -32.81 6.84
N ASP A 508 -22.09 -33.64 6.20
CA ASP A 508 -22.18 -35.06 6.53
C ASP A 508 -21.14 -35.93 5.80
N GLY A 509 -20.29 -35.32 4.98
CA GLY A 509 -19.19 -35.95 4.24
C GLY A 509 -19.52 -36.39 2.82
N GLU A 510 -20.76 -36.21 2.31
CA GLU A 510 -21.04 -36.51 0.89
C GLU A 510 -20.49 -35.41 -0.04
N GLN A 511 -19.74 -35.79 -1.06
CA GLN A 511 -19.34 -34.87 -2.13
C GLN A 511 -20.56 -34.41 -2.93
N ILE A 512 -20.71 -33.09 -3.06
CA ILE A 512 -21.85 -32.45 -3.73
C ILE A 512 -21.48 -31.72 -5.01
N ASP A 513 -20.23 -31.26 -5.14
CA ASP A 513 -19.75 -30.55 -6.34
C ASP A 513 -18.21 -30.61 -6.47
N ALA A 514 -17.67 -29.93 -7.49
CA ALA A 514 -16.23 -29.81 -7.74
C ALA A 514 -15.86 -28.46 -8.38
N ILE A 515 -14.68 -27.94 -8.07
CA ILE A 515 -14.06 -26.83 -8.80
C ILE A 515 -13.33 -27.38 -10.03
N ASP A 516 -13.58 -26.78 -11.19
CA ASP A 516 -12.87 -27.11 -12.43
C ASP A 516 -11.45 -26.51 -12.38
N LEU A 517 -10.46 -27.33 -12.01
CA LEU A 517 -9.07 -26.91 -11.94
C LEU A 517 -8.42 -26.75 -13.34
N PRO A 518 -7.43 -25.85 -13.50
CA PRO A 518 -6.69 -25.70 -14.75
C PRO A 518 -5.96 -26.98 -15.18
N GLU A 519 -6.04 -27.33 -16.48
CA GLU A 519 -5.41 -28.54 -17.06
C GLU A 519 -3.88 -28.59 -16.88
N ILE A 520 -3.23 -27.44 -16.63
CA ILE A 520 -1.79 -27.37 -16.33
C ILE A 520 -1.41 -28.11 -15.03
N LEU A 521 -2.37 -28.40 -14.15
CA LEU A 521 -2.16 -29.16 -12.91
C LEU A 521 -2.24 -30.67 -13.15
N SER A 522 -2.92 -31.15 -14.19
CA SER A 522 -3.12 -32.59 -14.44
C SER A 522 -1.79 -33.31 -14.75
N PRO A 523 -1.43 -34.37 -14.01
CA PRO A 523 -0.19 -35.09 -14.22
C PRO A 523 -0.23 -35.99 -15.47
N ASP A 524 0.86 -36.00 -16.24
CA ASP A 524 1.01 -36.90 -17.41
C ASP A 524 1.39 -38.35 -17.03
N GLY A 525 1.78 -38.56 -15.77
CA GLY A 525 2.25 -39.82 -15.19
C GLY A 525 3.65 -40.26 -15.64
N ASP A 526 4.39 -39.45 -16.38
CA ASP A 526 5.82 -39.66 -16.64
C ASP A 526 6.73 -38.64 -15.92
N GLY A 527 6.12 -37.64 -15.28
CA GLY A 527 6.78 -36.67 -14.41
C GLY A 527 7.33 -35.48 -15.17
N SER A 528 6.90 -35.26 -16.41
CA SER A 528 7.31 -34.12 -17.24
C SER A 528 6.31 -32.97 -17.25
N TRP A 529 5.08 -33.20 -16.82
CA TRP A 529 3.99 -32.23 -16.80
C TRP A 529 3.04 -32.40 -15.61
N GLY A 530 2.52 -31.28 -15.11
CA GLY A 530 1.50 -31.25 -14.06
C GLY A 530 2.07 -31.22 -12.65
N VAL A 531 1.20 -31.48 -11.68
CA VAL A 531 1.62 -31.63 -10.29
C VAL A 531 2.57 -32.82 -10.11
N ARG A 532 3.40 -32.73 -9.07
CA ARG A 532 4.32 -33.80 -8.67
C ARG A 532 3.66 -34.61 -7.56
N ASN A 533 3.97 -35.91 -7.51
CA ASN A 533 3.43 -36.77 -6.47
C ASN A 533 3.97 -36.36 -5.09
N ASN A 534 3.07 -36.16 -4.11
CA ASN A 534 3.41 -35.77 -2.73
C ASN A 534 4.04 -34.38 -2.65
N LEU A 535 3.60 -33.48 -3.53
CA LEU A 535 4.06 -32.11 -3.76
C LEU A 535 2.98 -31.30 -4.52
N ALA A 536 1.70 -31.71 -4.44
CA ALA A 536 0.59 -31.19 -5.21
C ALA A 536 -0.22 -30.17 -4.40
N LEU A 537 -1.56 -30.23 -4.37
CA LEU A 537 -2.37 -29.22 -3.67
C LEU A 537 -2.42 -29.49 -2.16
N GLU A 538 -1.74 -28.65 -1.39
CA GLU A 538 -1.62 -28.81 0.08
C GLU A 538 -2.59 -27.94 0.87
N SER A 539 -3.19 -26.93 0.24
CA SER A 539 -3.88 -25.85 0.96
C SER A 539 -5.20 -25.48 0.31
N VAL A 540 -6.17 -25.08 1.13
CA VAL A 540 -7.40 -24.41 0.66
C VAL A 540 -7.92 -23.45 1.73
N THR A 541 -8.20 -22.21 1.35
CA THR A 541 -8.72 -21.19 2.26
C THR A 541 -9.73 -20.29 1.58
N LEU A 542 -10.66 -19.75 2.37
CA LEU A 542 -11.61 -18.71 1.96
C LEU A 542 -11.23 -17.38 2.61
N THR A 543 -11.47 -16.27 1.92
CA THR A 543 -11.39 -14.94 2.53
C THR A 543 -12.48 -14.76 3.58
N PRO A 544 -12.30 -13.88 4.59
CA PRO A 544 -13.30 -13.65 5.63
C PRO A 544 -14.67 -13.16 5.10
N ASP A 545 -14.69 -12.44 3.99
CA ASP A 545 -15.92 -12.00 3.31
C ASP A 545 -16.59 -13.12 2.48
N GLY A 546 -15.86 -14.21 2.21
CA GLY A 546 -16.31 -15.34 1.41
C GLY A 546 -16.33 -15.09 -0.10
N GLU A 547 -15.69 -14.02 -0.60
CA GLU A 547 -15.69 -13.68 -2.02
C GLU A 547 -14.55 -14.35 -2.82
N HIS A 548 -13.52 -14.87 -2.14
CA HIS A 548 -12.38 -15.53 -2.79
C HIS A 548 -12.02 -16.86 -2.14
N LEU A 549 -11.72 -17.87 -2.97
CA LEU A 549 -11.17 -19.16 -2.60
C LEU A 549 -9.74 -19.27 -3.14
N PHE A 550 -8.79 -19.65 -2.29
CA PHE A 550 -7.41 -19.89 -2.68
C PHE A 550 -7.00 -21.34 -2.45
N THR A 551 -6.13 -21.87 -3.33
CA THR A 551 -5.39 -23.12 -3.14
C THR A 551 -3.99 -22.95 -3.72
N ALA A 552 -3.02 -23.77 -3.33
CA ALA A 552 -1.68 -23.69 -3.88
C ALA A 552 -1.00 -25.05 -3.96
N THR A 553 -0.04 -25.16 -4.87
CA THR A 553 0.83 -26.33 -4.94
C THR A 553 1.93 -26.30 -3.88
N GLU A 554 2.40 -27.43 -3.37
CA GLU A 554 3.49 -27.47 -2.39
C GLU A 554 4.78 -26.90 -3.00
N ASN A 555 5.05 -27.31 -4.24
CA ASN A 555 6.25 -27.02 -4.99
C ASN A 555 5.92 -26.69 -6.46
N ALA A 556 6.95 -26.48 -7.27
CA ALA A 556 6.80 -26.26 -8.69
C ALA A 556 6.17 -27.44 -9.42
N LEU A 557 5.32 -27.11 -10.41
CA LEU A 557 4.88 -28.06 -11.41
C LEU A 557 6.08 -28.67 -12.15
N ALA A 558 5.86 -29.85 -12.73
CA ALA A 558 6.90 -30.61 -13.41
C ALA A 558 7.65 -29.80 -14.49
N GLN A 559 6.91 -28.98 -15.24
CA GLN A 559 7.39 -28.15 -16.34
C GLN A 559 7.89 -26.76 -15.93
N ASP A 560 7.80 -26.37 -14.65
CA ASP A 560 8.19 -25.05 -14.19
C ASP A 560 9.63 -25.02 -13.68
N SER A 561 9.96 -25.95 -12.78
CA SER A 561 11.26 -26.02 -12.10
C SER A 561 11.37 -27.34 -11.30
N PRO A 562 12.57 -27.77 -10.88
CA PRO A 562 12.70 -28.78 -9.83
C PRO A 562 12.03 -28.36 -8.51
N ALA A 563 11.72 -29.36 -7.68
CA ALA A 563 11.31 -29.16 -6.28
C ALA A 563 12.45 -28.53 -5.45
N ALA A 564 12.11 -27.95 -4.31
CA ALA A 564 13.06 -27.31 -3.42
C ALA A 564 14.13 -28.30 -2.91
N ALA A 565 15.34 -27.80 -2.74
CA ALA A 565 16.51 -28.52 -2.25
C ALA A 565 17.37 -27.57 -1.40
N LEU A 566 18.47 -28.07 -0.84
CA LEU A 566 19.32 -27.33 0.11
C LEU A 566 19.84 -25.97 -0.38
N ASP A 567 20.08 -25.83 -1.68
CA ASP A 567 20.65 -24.62 -2.29
C ASP A 567 19.71 -23.94 -3.28
N THR A 568 18.50 -24.49 -3.47
CA THR A 568 17.59 -24.10 -4.55
C THR A 568 16.14 -24.11 -4.04
N GLY A 569 15.45 -22.97 -4.11
CA GLY A 569 14.01 -22.89 -3.81
C GLY A 569 13.15 -23.42 -4.96
N SER A 570 11.83 -23.34 -4.83
CA SER A 570 10.89 -23.81 -5.86
C SER A 570 9.74 -22.84 -6.12
N PRO A 571 9.37 -22.58 -7.38
CA PRO A 571 8.23 -21.73 -7.72
C PRO A 571 6.88 -22.48 -7.61
N SER A 572 6.20 -22.37 -6.47
CA SER A 572 4.82 -22.83 -6.28
C SER A 572 3.82 -21.88 -6.99
N ARG A 573 2.63 -22.40 -7.32
CA ARG A 573 1.54 -21.63 -7.90
C ARG A 573 0.38 -21.52 -6.92
N ILE A 574 0.02 -20.30 -6.55
CA ILE A 574 -1.24 -19.97 -5.86
C ILE A 574 -2.32 -19.76 -6.92
N LEU A 575 -3.48 -20.37 -6.74
CA LEU A 575 -4.65 -20.23 -7.59
C LEU A 575 -5.78 -19.56 -6.80
N SER A 576 -6.48 -18.60 -7.42
CA SER A 576 -7.64 -17.92 -6.85
C SER A 576 -8.89 -18.21 -7.68
N PHE A 577 -10.03 -18.38 -7.01
CA PHE A 577 -11.33 -18.67 -7.62
C PHE A 577 -12.45 -17.87 -6.97
N ASP A 578 -13.50 -17.61 -7.74
CA ASP A 578 -14.80 -17.16 -7.24
C ASP A 578 -15.53 -18.39 -6.65
N PRO A 579 -15.84 -18.41 -5.33
CA PRO A 579 -16.40 -19.59 -4.66
C PRO A 579 -17.79 -20.00 -5.15
N ASP A 580 -18.60 -19.04 -5.63
CA ASP A 580 -19.99 -19.24 -6.05
C ASP A 580 -20.09 -19.87 -7.45
N SER A 581 -19.23 -19.42 -8.36
CA SER A 581 -19.22 -19.83 -9.77
C SER A 581 -18.18 -20.88 -10.10
N GLY A 582 -17.12 -20.98 -9.28
CA GLY A 582 -15.94 -21.80 -9.54
C GLY A 582 -15.01 -21.24 -10.62
N GLU A 583 -15.22 -20.00 -11.08
CA GLU A 583 -14.38 -19.37 -12.10
C GLU A 583 -13.00 -19.01 -11.52
N ALA A 584 -11.93 -19.33 -12.26
CA ALA A 584 -10.57 -18.93 -11.89
C ALA A 584 -10.40 -17.41 -12.04
N LEU A 585 -9.98 -16.75 -10.97
CA LEU A 585 -9.77 -15.31 -10.89
C LEU A 585 -8.33 -14.89 -11.19
N GLY A 586 -7.36 -15.74 -10.86
CA GLY A 586 -5.94 -15.46 -11.08
C GLY A 586 -5.02 -16.59 -10.63
N GLN A 587 -3.76 -16.50 -11.03
CA GLN A 587 -2.71 -17.39 -10.54
C GLN A 587 -1.44 -16.59 -10.25
N TYR A 588 -0.75 -16.89 -9.14
CA TYR A 588 0.38 -16.10 -8.66
C TYR A 588 1.57 -17.00 -8.30
N LEU A 589 2.77 -16.46 -8.51
CA LEU A 589 4.03 -17.15 -8.22
C LEU A 589 4.39 -17.00 -6.73
N TYR A 590 4.39 -18.11 -5.99
CA TYR A 590 4.89 -18.20 -4.63
C TYR A 590 6.31 -18.80 -4.61
N PRO A 591 7.33 -18.07 -4.10
CA PRO A 591 8.68 -18.59 -3.99
C PRO A 591 8.86 -19.42 -2.70
N VAL A 592 8.89 -20.74 -2.82
CA VAL A 592 9.25 -21.67 -1.73
C VAL A 592 10.74 -21.56 -1.44
N GLU A 593 11.13 -21.45 -0.18
CA GLU A 593 12.54 -21.35 0.20
C GLU A 593 13.33 -22.65 -0.08
N PRO A 594 14.66 -22.57 -0.23
CA PRO A 594 15.52 -23.75 -0.14
C PRO A 594 15.30 -24.50 1.18
N THR A 595 15.60 -25.80 1.17
CA THR A 595 15.53 -26.61 2.40
C THR A 595 16.44 -26.02 3.48
N PRO A 596 15.90 -25.68 4.67
CA PRO A 596 16.59 -24.79 5.60
C PRO A 596 17.80 -25.43 6.29
N GLN A 597 17.86 -26.76 6.31
CA GLN A 597 18.92 -27.52 6.97
C GLN A 597 19.29 -28.77 6.19
N ALA A 598 20.57 -29.13 6.23
CA ALA A 598 21.09 -30.35 5.62
C ALA A 598 20.75 -31.58 6.47
N PRO A 599 20.49 -32.75 5.83
CA PRO A 599 20.43 -34.00 6.54
C PRO A 599 21.76 -34.31 7.26
N VAL A 600 21.69 -35.13 8.31
CA VAL A 600 22.88 -35.53 9.08
C VAL A 600 23.84 -36.38 8.25
N GLU A 601 23.31 -37.23 7.38
CA GLU A 601 24.07 -38.01 6.41
C GLU A 601 24.05 -37.32 5.03
N GLU A 602 25.17 -37.35 4.30
CA GLU A 602 25.34 -36.60 3.04
C GLU A 602 24.33 -37.00 1.95
N ASP A 603 23.82 -38.23 1.98
CA ASP A 603 22.81 -38.78 1.06
C ASP A 603 21.41 -38.88 1.69
N GLY A 604 21.19 -38.25 2.84
CA GLY A 604 19.90 -38.22 3.52
C GLY A 604 18.83 -37.45 2.75
N PHE A 605 17.55 -37.76 3.01
CA PHE A 605 16.43 -37.06 2.41
C PHE A 605 16.22 -35.67 3.01
N SER A 606 15.83 -34.69 2.20
CA SER A 606 15.42 -33.37 2.64
C SER A 606 14.41 -32.74 1.69
N THR A 607 13.45 -31.99 2.21
CA THR A 607 12.41 -31.28 1.44
C THR A 607 12.03 -29.96 2.10
N ASN A 608 11.42 -29.06 1.34
CA ASN A 608 10.70 -27.88 1.84
C ASN A 608 9.54 -27.58 0.89
N GLY A 609 8.45 -27.03 1.42
CA GLY A 609 7.21 -26.87 0.69
C GLY A 609 6.25 -25.90 1.33
N LEU A 610 5.39 -25.27 0.51
CA LEU A 610 4.22 -24.52 0.96
C LEU A 610 3.14 -25.51 1.37
N VAL A 611 2.88 -25.66 2.66
CA VAL A 611 1.97 -26.70 3.17
C VAL A 611 0.61 -26.17 3.61
N GLU A 612 0.47 -24.85 3.79
CA GLU A 612 -0.81 -24.27 4.21
C GLU A 612 -0.93 -22.80 3.83
N MET A 613 -2.17 -22.36 3.66
CA MET A 613 -2.53 -20.96 3.51
C MET A 613 -3.76 -20.61 4.35
N LEU A 614 -3.77 -19.41 4.92
CA LEU A 614 -4.94 -18.84 5.58
C LEU A 614 -5.13 -17.39 5.10
N ALA A 615 -6.25 -17.13 4.44
CA ALA A 615 -6.52 -15.80 3.89
C ALA A 615 -6.89 -14.79 4.99
N LEU A 616 -6.25 -13.62 4.94
CA LEU A 616 -6.56 -12.45 5.75
C LEU A 616 -7.58 -11.57 5.02
N ASP A 617 -7.36 -11.38 3.73
CA ASP A 617 -8.23 -10.69 2.77
C ASP A 617 -7.94 -11.20 1.33
N GLU A 618 -8.45 -10.54 0.30
CA GLU A 618 -8.26 -10.92 -1.11
C GLU A 618 -6.81 -10.78 -1.64
N HIS A 619 -5.93 -10.14 -0.87
CA HIS A 619 -4.54 -9.85 -1.24
C HIS A 619 -3.53 -10.40 -0.23
N HIS A 620 -3.88 -10.51 1.04
CA HIS A 620 -2.98 -10.90 2.12
C HIS A 620 -3.32 -12.29 2.65
N LEU A 621 -2.30 -13.15 2.76
CA LEU A 621 -2.45 -14.50 3.29
C LEU A 621 -1.31 -14.81 4.26
N LEU A 622 -1.61 -15.58 5.29
CA LEU A 622 -0.59 -16.29 6.06
C LEU A 622 -0.26 -17.59 5.35
N THR A 623 1.02 -17.93 5.27
CA THR A 623 1.47 -19.20 4.68
C THR A 623 2.42 -19.95 5.60
N LEU A 624 2.33 -21.28 5.58
CA LEU A 624 3.28 -22.15 6.26
C LEU A 624 4.22 -22.80 5.26
N GLU A 625 5.52 -22.73 5.55
CA GLU A 625 6.47 -23.66 4.96
C GLU A 625 6.97 -24.67 5.99
N ARG A 626 6.98 -25.92 5.57
CA ARG A 626 7.47 -27.06 6.34
C ARG A 626 8.68 -27.65 5.64
N GLY A 627 9.84 -27.45 6.25
CA GLY A 627 11.10 -28.06 5.87
C GLY A 627 11.35 -29.32 6.68
N PHE A 628 11.90 -30.36 6.06
CA PHE A 628 12.36 -31.56 6.75
C PHE A 628 13.73 -31.98 6.24
N ALA A 629 14.60 -32.44 7.14
CA ALA A 629 15.82 -33.14 6.75
C ALA A 629 16.14 -34.30 7.68
N GLU A 630 16.54 -35.43 7.10
CA GLU A 630 16.76 -36.68 7.82
C GLU A 630 17.83 -36.51 8.92
N GLY A 631 17.43 -36.79 10.16
CA GLY A 631 18.26 -36.64 11.35
C GLY A 631 18.38 -35.22 11.91
N ALA A 632 17.98 -34.19 11.16
CA ALA A 632 17.91 -32.80 11.63
C ALA A 632 16.49 -32.43 12.12
N GLY A 633 15.45 -33.04 11.56
CA GLY A 633 14.05 -32.84 11.96
C GLY A 633 13.31 -31.81 11.11
N ASN A 634 12.18 -31.33 11.64
CA ASN A 634 11.33 -30.33 10.99
C ASN A 634 11.80 -28.90 11.27
N ASP A 635 11.59 -28.00 10.31
CA ASP A 635 11.76 -26.55 10.41
C ASP A 635 10.48 -25.91 9.87
N ILE A 636 9.70 -25.28 10.75
CA ILE A 636 8.38 -24.73 10.40
C ILE A 636 8.45 -23.21 10.43
N ARG A 637 8.04 -22.57 9.34
CA ARG A 637 8.10 -21.12 9.17
C ARG A 637 6.75 -20.57 8.77
N LEU A 638 6.31 -19.54 9.49
CA LEU A 638 5.12 -18.77 9.19
C LEU A 638 5.52 -17.50 8.47
N TYR A 639 4.91 -17.27 7.31
CA TYR A 639 5.08 -16.05 6.52
C TYR A 639 3.74 -15.33 6.38
N GLU A 640 3.84 -14.04 6.09
CA GLU A 640 2.76 -13.26 5.49
C GLU A 640 3.13 -13.00 4.03
N ILE A 641 2.16 -13.15 3.13
CA ILE A 641 2.33 -12.79 1.73
C ILE A 641 1.32 -11.74 1.28
N ASP A 642 1.73 -10.94 0.31
CA ASP A 642 0.93 -9.94 -0.37
C ASP A 642 0.91 -10.22 -1.88
N LEU A 643 -0.31 -10.46 -2.39
CA LEU A 643 -0.64 -10.75 -3.79
C LEU A 643 -0.90 -9.48 -4.62
N SER A 644 -1.16 -8.32 -4.00
CA SER A 644 -1.63 -7.09 -4.67
C SER A 644 -0.71 -6.64 -5.81
N ARG A 645 0.60 -6.91 -5.67
CA ARG A 645 1.63 -6.55 -6.65
C ARG A 645 2.10 -7.72 -7.51
N ALA A 646 1.63 -8.93 -7.26
CA ALA A 646 2.07 -10.14 -7.96
C ALA A 646 1.60 -10.14 -9.42
N THR A 647 2.44 -10.66 -10.32
CA THR A 647 2.04 -10.83 -11.73
C THR A 647 1.07 -11.99 -11.84
N ASP A 648 -0.09 -11.77 -12.46
CA ASP A 648 -0.98 -12.88 -12.84
C ASP A 648 -0.32 -13.75 -13.91
N ILE A 649 -0.02 -14.99 -13.54
CA ILE A 649 0.64 -16.01 -14.36
C ILE A 649 -0.34 -17.05 -14.93
N SER A 650 -1.65 -16.84 -14.79
CA SER A 650 -2.70 -17.77 -15.24
C SER A 650 -2.62 -18.15 -16.73
N HIS A 651 -2.02 -17.28 -17.54
CA HIS A 651 -1.83 -17.44 -18.97
C HIS A 651 -0.54 -18.19 -19.36
N LEU A 652 0.29 -18.59 -18.39
CA LEU A 652 1.57 -19.24 -18.61
C LEU A 652 1.50 -20.75 -18.32
N ASP A 653 1.73 -21.56 -19.35
CA ASP A 653 1.80 -23.02 -19.22
C ASP A 653 3.09 -23.49 -18.52
N SER A 654 4.16 -22.68 -18.54
CA SER A 654 5.45 -22.93 -17.87
C SER A 654 6.12 -21.62 -17.43
N LEU A 655 6.81 -21.66 -16.29
CA LEU A 655 7.58 -20.53 -15.75
C LEU A 655 9.03 -20.45 -16.27
N GLU A 656 9.56 -21.51 -16.90
CA GLU A 656 10.97 -21.58 -17.33
C GLU A 656 11.31 -20.46 -18.34
N GLU A 657 10.37 -20.14 -19.24
CA GLU A 657 10.57 -19.17 -20.33
C GLU A 657 10.29 -17.70 -19.93
N ALA A 658 9.75 -17.45 -18.72
CA ALA A 658 9.30 -16.13 -18.28
C ALA A 658 10.22 -15.48 -17.21
N THR A 659 11.41 -16.04 -16.99
CA THR A 659 12.36 -15.61 -15.97
C THR A 659 12.78 -14.13 -16.15
N GLY A 660 12.45 -13.29 -15.16
CA GLY A 660 12.78 -11.86 -15.10
C GLY A 660 11.65 -10.89 -15.46
N MET A 661 10.48 -11.38 -15.90
CA MET A 661 9.27 -10.56 -16.13
C MET A 661 8.16 -10.80 -15.10
N ILE A 662 8.25 -11.89 -14.33
CA ILE A 662 7.28 -12.25 -13.30
C ILE A 662 7.69 -11.58 -11.99
N ARG A 663 6.80 -10.78 -11.41
CA ARG A 663 6.90 -10.37 -10.01
C ARG A 663 6.23 -11.44 -9.15
N PRO A 664 6.98 -12.16 -8.29
CA PRO A 664 6.37 -13.08 -7.33
C PRO A 664 5.56 -12.29 -6.29
N VAL A 665 4.78 -13.01 -5.49
CA VAL A 665 4.16 -12.45 -4.28
C VAL A 665 5.24 -11.83 -3.39
N GLN A 666 4.92 -10.74 -2.72
CA GLN A 666 5.78 -10.26 -1.63
C GLN A 666 5.62 -11.21 -0.46
N LYS A 667 6.72 -11.56 0.19
CA LYS A 667 6.74 -12.57 1.25
C LYS A 667 7.61 -12.10 2.40
N THR A 668 7.06 -12.11 3.60
CA THR A 668 7.70 -11.64 4.83
C THR A 668 7.69 -12.77 5.85
N LEU A 669 8.87 -13.15 6.37
CA LEU A 669 8.95 -14.13 7.46
C LEU A 669 8.44 -13.48 8.74
N LEU A 670 7.40 -14.05 9.32
CA LEU A 670 6.86 -13.61 10.60
C LEU A 670 7.57 -14.29 11.77
N THR A 671 7.67 -15.63 11.73
CA THR A 671 8.35 -16.40 12.79
C THR A 671 8.79 -17.79 12.30
N SER A 672 9.78 -18.38 12.98
CA SER A 672 10.02 -19.83 12.96
C SER A 672 9.47 -20.46 14.24
N LEU A 673 8.75 -21.59 14.14
CA LEU A 673 8.26 -22.28 15.34
C LEU A 673 9.39 -22.89 16.17
N ASN A 674 10.51 -23.21 15.53
CA ASN A 674 11.70 -23.77 16.17
C ASN A 674 12.33 -22.82 17.21
N ASP A 675 11.99 -21.53 17.16
CA ASP A 675 12.50 -20.51 18.09
C ASP A 675 11.76 -20.50 19.45
N TYR A 676 10.60 -21.16 19.56
CA TYR A 676 9.76 -21.13 20.77
C TYR A 676 10.15 -22.14 21.87
N GLY A 677 11.23 -22.90 21.66
CA GLY A 677 11.80 -23.78 22.69
C GLY A 677 11.07 -25.13 22.86
N PHE A 678 10.27 -25.53 21.87
CA PHE A 678 9.77 -26.89 21.69
C PHE A 678 10.23 -27.44 20.32
N GLU A 679 10.04 -28.75 20.11
CA GLU A 679 10.36 -29.40 18.84
C GLU A 679 9.07 -29.57 18.03
N PRO A 680 8.84 -28.76 16.97
CA PRO A 680 7.67 -28.90 16.14
C PRO A 680 7.73 -30.21 15.33
N ASP A 681 6.59 -30.89 15.21
CA ASP A 681 6.45 -32.05 14.32
C ASP A 681 6.09 -31.62 12.88
N ASN A 682 5.51 -32.51 12.07
CA ASN A 682 5.07 -32.22 10.71
C ASN A 682 3.86 -31.27 10.66
N VAL A 683 4.05 -29.99 11.03
CA VAL A 683 2.97 -28.99 11.09
C VAL A 683 2.52 -28.60 9.69
N GLU A 684 1.24 -28.84 9.39
CA GLU A 684 0.65 -28.69 8.05
C GLU A 684 -0.72 -28.01 8.06
N GLY A 685 -1.50 -28.09 9.15
CA GLY A 685 -2.81 -27.42 9.18
C GLY A 685 -2.80 -26.11 9.96
N MET A 686 -3.57 -25.11 9.51
CA MET A 686 -3.66 -23.79 10.17
C MET A 686 -5.05 -23.16 10.07
N THR A 687 -5.55 -22.58 11.17
CA THR A 687 -6.77 -21.77 11.13
C THR A 687 -6.82 -20.74 12.25
N PHE A 688 -7.69 -19.74 12.12
CA PHE A 688 -7.95 -18.81 13.22
C PHE A 688 -8.74 -19.46 14.35
N GLY A 689 -8.32 -19.15 15.58
CA GLY A 689 -9.11 -19.42 16.77
C GLY A 689 -10.02 -18.24 17.15
N PRO A 690 -10.61 -18.23 18.36
CA PRO A 690 -11.33 -17.07 18.86
C PRO A 690 -10.38 -15.88 19.09
N ALA A 691 -10.94 -14.66 19.05
CA ALA A 691 -10.24 -13.51 19.62
C ALA A 691 -9.98 -13.74 21.12
N LEU A 692 -8.77 -13.42 21.56
CA LEU A 692 -8.35 -13.52 22.95
C LEU A 692 -8.94 -12.37 23.77
N ALA A 693 -8.95 -12.53 25.10
CA ALA A 693 -9.55 -11.53 26.00
C ALA A 693 -8.84 -10.16 25.97
N ASP A 694 -7.61 -10.09 25.45
CA ASP A 694 -6.82 -8.88 25.29
C ASP A 694 -6.98 -8.23 23.89
N GLY A 695 -7.84 -8.79 23.03
CA GLY A 695 -8.14 -8.27 21.68
C GLY A 695 -7.33 -8.89 20.56
N ARG A 696 -6.24 -9.61 20.88
CA ARG A 696 -5.42 -10.29 19.86
C ARG A 696 -6.15 -11.46 19.22
N GLN A 697 -5.83 -11.76 17.98
CA GLN A 697 -6.39 -12.89 17.24
C GLN A 697 -5.57 -14.14 17.52
N SER A 698 -6.21 -15.24 17.96
CA SER A 698 -5.48 -16.51 18.09
C SER A 698 -5.34 -17.24 16.75
N LEU A 699 -4.22 -17.92 16.55
CA LEU A 699 -3.92 -18.77 15.40
C LEU A 699 -3.62 -20.17 15.91
N ILE A 700 -4.30 -21.17 15.36
CA ILE A 700 -4.14 -22.59 15.73
C ILE A 700 -3.47 -23.33 14.59
N LEU A 701 -2.45 -24.11 14.93
CA LEU A 701 -1.76 -25.00 14.01
C LEU A 701 -1.92 -26.45 14.47
N THR A 702 -1.89 -27.40 13.53
CA THR A 702 -1.89 -28.84 13.80
C THR A 702 -0.80 -29.55 13.02
N SER A 703 -0.28 -30.65 13.56
CA SER A 703 0.67 -31.51 12.84
C SER A 703 0.08 -32.84 12.44
N ASP A 704 0.52 -33.27 11.27
CA ASP A 704 0.45 -34.64 10.81
C ASP A 704 1.49 -35.50 11.58
N ASP A 705 1.10 -36.73 11.91
CA ASP A 705 1.98 -37.70 12.58
C ASP A 705 2.38 -38.85 11.66
N ASN A 706 2.03 -38.80 10.37
CA ASN A 706 2.23 -39.84 9.36
C ASN A 706 1.77 -41.25 9.82
N PHE A 707 0.86 -41.33 10.81
CA PHE A 707 0.53 -42.56 11.53
C PHE A 707 1.77 -43.32 12.08
N SER A 708 2.80 -42.58 12.47
CA SER A 708 4.11 -43.09 12.90
C SER A 708 4.27 -43.04 14.42
N ASP A 709 4.76 -44.14 15.02
CA ASP A 709 5.08 -44.23 16.45
C ASP A 709 6.17 -43.24 16.92
N THR A 710 6.85 -42.55 16.00
CA THR A 710 7.93 -41.58 16.31
C THR A 710 7.52 -40.13 16.12
N GLN A 711 6.30 -39.87 15.67
CA GLN A 711 5.73 -38.53 15.51
C GLN A 711 4.49 -38.40 16.41
N SER A 712 3.97 -37.19 16.50
CA SER A 712 2.86 -36.82 17.36
C SER A 712 1.89 -35.88 16.67
N THR A 713 0.59 -36.06 16.89
CA THR A 713 -0.43 -35.08 16.48
C THR A 713 -0.42 -33.92 17.47
N GLN A 714 0.26 -32.84 17.13
CA GLN A 714 0.41 -31.63 17.93
C GLN A 714 -0.68 -30.61 17.57
N PHE A 715 -1.08 -29.82 18.56
CA PHE A 715 -1.81 -28.57 18.38
C PHE A 715 -1.01 -27.45 19.03
N ILE A 716 -0.82 -26.36 18.29
CA ILE A 716 -0.01 -25.21 18.68
C ILE A 716 -0.89 -23.97 18.59
N ALA A 717 -0.79 -23.06 19.56
CA ALA A 717 -1.50 -21.79 19.53
C ALA A 717 -0.53 -20.60 19.58
N LEU A 718 -0.75 -19.63 18.69
CA LEU A 718 -0.10 -18.33 18.66
C LEU A 718 -1.15 -17.22 18.88
N ALA A 719 -0.70 -16.05 19.34
CA ALA A 719 -1.48 -14.83 19.41
C ALA A 719 -0.90 -13.79 18.45
N LEU A 720 -1.73 -13.25 17.56
CA LEU A 720 -1.36 -12.27 16.54
C LEU A 720 -1.93 -10.90 16.91
N ALA A 721 -1.11 -9.85 16.79
CA ALA A 721 -1.56 -8.47 16.79
C ALA A 721 -1.53 -7.93 15.36
N PHE A 722 -2.63 -7.31 14.93
CA PHE A 722 -2.72 -6.59 13.65
C PHE A 722 -2.54 -5.09 13.89
N ASP A 723 -2.24 -4.33 12.83
CA ASP A 723 -2.23 -2.86 12.91
C ASP A 723 -3.67 -2.41 13.25
N GLU A 724 -3.87 -1.72 14.37
CA GLU A 724 -5.21 -1.17 14.66
C GLU A 724 -5.44 0.02 13.74
N ALA A 725 -6.47 -0.01 12.90
CA ALA A 725 -7.12 1.20 12.38
C ALA A 725 -7.28 2.15 13.55
N GLY A 726 -6.63 3.32 13.45
CA GLY A 726 -6.42 4.26 14.53
C GLY A 726 -7.60 4.31 15.50
N ALA A 727 -7.47 3.62 16.63
CA ALA A 727 -8.35 3.77 17.77
C ALA A 727 -8.02 5.12 18.42
N ASP A 728 -8.36 6.20 17.72
CA ASP A 728 -8.53 7.50 18.35
C ASP A 728 -9.62 7.30 19.41
N GLU A 729 -9.23 7.29 20.69
CA GLU A 729 -10.19 7.52 21.75
C GLU A 729 -10.98 8.77 21.36
N PRO A 730 -12.33 8.77 21.46
CA PRO A 730 -13.11 9.95 21.17
C PRO A 730 -12.74 11.03 22.19
N THR A 731 -11.74 11.84 21.86
CA THR A 731 -11.30 12.96 22.67
C THR A 731 -12.44 13.96 22.61
N PRO A 732 -13.16 14.23 23.71
CA PRO A 732 -14.23 15.21 23.67
C PRO A 732 -13.60 16.56 23.36
N PRO A 733 -14.14 17.34 22.40
CA PRO A 733 -13.47 18.52 21.89
C PRO A 733 -13.15 19.49 23.05
N ALA A 734 -11.86 19.76 23.22
CA ALA A 734 -11.38 20.82 24.08
C ALA A 734 -11.81 22.16 23.46
N PHE A 735 -12.82 22.79 24.05
CA PHE A 735 -13.20 24.15 23.71
C PHE A 735 -12.09 25.11 24.16
N ASP A 736 -11.30 25.64 23.20
CA ASP A 736 -10.44 26.79 23.44
C ASP A 736 -11.22 28.11 23.29
N GLU A 737 -11.08 28.97 24.30
CA GLU A 737 -11.78 30.23 24.46
C GLU A 737 -11.06 31.36 23.71
N THR A 738 -11.38 31.64 22.45
CA THR A 738 -11.17 33.00 21.90
C THR A 738 -12.09 33.34 20.73
N PHE A 739 -13.36 33.67 20.98
CA PHE A 739 -14.06 34.73 20.21
C PHE A 739 -15.26 35.26 20.99
N SER A 740 -15.04 36.37 21.70
CA SER A 740 -16.10 37.20 22.27
C SER A 740 -16.54 38.23 21.24
N LEU A 741 -17.79 38.13 20.73
CA LEU A 741 -18.84 39.18 20.86
C LEU A 741 -20.10 38.89 20.00
N LEU A 742 -21.26 38.84 20.69
CA LEU A 742 -22.67 39.06 20.28
C LEU A 742 -23.62 37.83 20.14
N PRO A 743 -24.93 37.96 20.48
CA PRO A 743 -25.51 37.30 21.65
C PRO A 743 -26.45 36.09 21.39
N ALA A 744 -26.52 35.27 22.44
CA ALA A 744 -27.45 34.19 22.81
C ALA A 744 -28.81 34.09 22.09
N ALA A 745 -29.07 32.87 21.56
CA ALA A 745 -30.07 31.90 22.05
C ALA A 745 -30.92 31.27 20.93
N LEU A 746 -30.65 30.01 20.57
CA LEU A 746 -31.65 29.12 19.97
C LEU A 746 -31.48 27.70 20.55
N HIS A 747 -32.45 27.29 21.36
CA HIS A 747 -32.55 25.97 22.01
C HIS A 747 -33.01 24.92 20.97
N PRO A 748 -32.54 23.66 21.00
CA PRO A 748 -32.91 22.62 20.02
C PRO A 748 -34.42 22.31 19.93
N ALA A 749 -35.20 22.66 20.95
CA ALA A 749 -36.67 22.59 20.91
C ALA A 749 -37.33 23.57 19.92
N THR A 750 -36.62 24.64 19.53
CA THR A 750 -37.13 25.68 18.61
C THR A 750 -37.00 25.25 17.15
N ILE A 751 -35.96 24.47 16.82
CA ILE A 751 -35.73 23.92 15.48
C ILE A 751 -36.81 22.86 15.19
N LEU A 752 -37.08 21.97 16.15
CA LEU A 752 -38.14 20.95 16.04
C LEU A 752 -39.54 21.56 15.89
N ALA A 753 -39.82 22.67 16.58
CA ALA A 753 -41.08 23.39 16.44
C ALA A 753 -41.23 24.10 15.08
N SER A 754 -40.14 24.56 14.48
CA SER A 754 -40.16 25.16 13.13
C SER A 754 -40.39 24.09 12.05
N LEU A 755 -39.71 22.94 12.15
CA LEU A 755 -39.86 21.82 11.21
C LEU A 755 -41.29 21.27 11.21
N LEU A 756 -41.89 21.10 12.39
CA LEU A 756 -43.27 20.61 12.52
C LEU A 756 -44.30 21.64 12.03
N GLY A 757 -44.02 22.94 12.17
CA GLY A 757 -44.85 24.03 11.65
C GLY A 757 -44.86 24.07 10.13
N ASP A 758 -43.70 23.86 9.50
CA ASP A 758 -43.54 23.86 8.05
C ASP A 758 -44.17 22.62 7.41
N ILE A 759 -44.08 21.45 8.06
CA ILE A 759 -44.77 20.22 7.63
C ILE A 759 -46.29 20.38 7.67
N ALA A 760 -46.83 21.04 8.71
CA ALA A 760 -48.28 21.28 8.83
C ALA A 760 -48.83 22.26 7.77
N ALA A 761 -47.98 23.10 7.18
CA ALA A 761 -48.34 24.06 6.15
C ALA A 761 -48.41 23.45 4.73
N LEU A 762 -47.88 22.24 4.52
CA LEU A 762 -47.95 21.53 3.24
C LEU A 762 -49.34 20.90 3.01
N PRO A 763 -49.84 20.85 1.76
CA PRO A 763 -51.09 20.14 1.44
C PRO A 763 -50.99 18.66 1.79
N GLY A 764 -51.74 18.21 2.81
CA GLY A 764 -51.69 16.83 3.34
C GLY A 764 -50.83 16.64 4.60
N GLY A 765 -50.10 17.67 5.06
CA GLY A 765 -49.22 17.60 6.23
C GLY A 765 -49.94 17.24 7.54
N ALA A 766 -51.17 17.69 7.71
CA ALA A 766 -52.00 17.33 8.88
C ALA A 766 -52.40 15.83 8.90
N GLN A 767 -52.45 15.16 7.74
CA GLN A 767 -52.70 13.71 7.66
C GLN A 767 -51.41 12.90 7.91
N ALA A 768 -50.26 13.40 7.47
CA ALA A 768 -48.96 12.77 7.74
C ALA A 768 -48.59 12.81 9.23
N LEU A 769 -48.86 13.93 9.92
CA LEU A 769 -48.67 14.07 11.37
C LEU A 769 -49.64 13.19 12.18
N GLY A 770 -50.85 12.95 11.66
CA GLY A 770 -51.83 12.04 12.28
C GLY A 770 -51.43 10.56 12.22
N LEU A 771 -50.77 10.14 11.14
CA LEU A 771 -50.27 8.77 10.96
C LEU A 771 -49.02 8.48 11.82
N LEU A 772 -48.15 9.47 12.02
CA LEU A 772 -47.00 9.37 12.93
C LEU A 772 -47.43 9.28 14.41
N GLY A 773 -48.53 9.94 14.79
CA GLY A 773 -49.07 9.90 16.15
C GLY A 773 -49.71 8.56 16.54
N GLU A 774 -50.23 7.79 15.57
CA GLU A 774 -50.83 6.47 15.84
C GLU A 774 -49.80 5.32 15.88
N GLN A 775 -48.62 5.47 15.24
CA GLN A 775 -47.53 4.49 15.33
C GLN A 775 -46.58 4.71 16.53
N ALA A 776 -46.41 5.94 17.02
CA ALA A 776 -45.58 6.22 18.20
C ALA A 776 -46.30 5.95 19.55
N GLY A 777 -47.61 5.77 19.53
CA GLY A 777 -48.43 5.56 20.74
C GLY A 777 -48.35 4.15 21.36
N ALA A 778 -47.67 3.20 20.72
CA ALA A 778 -47.57 1.82 21.19
C ALA A 778 -46.22 1.44 21.84
N THR A 779 -45.21 2.34 21.81
CA THR A 779 -43.83 2.00 22.21
C THR A 779 -43.23 2.90 23.30
N LEU A 780 -44.02 3.74 23.97
CA LEU A 780 -43.52 4.69 24.97
C LEU A 780 -44.31 4.69 26.30
N ALA A 781 -44.62 3.49 26.79
CA ALA A 781 -45.08 3.30 28.18
C ALA A 781 -44.03 2.48 28.94
N GLY A 782 -42.86 3.06 29.23
CA GLY A 782 -41.86 2.32 29.99
C GLY A 782 -40.51 2.96 30.35
N VAL A 783 -40.17 4.16 29.90
CA VAL A 783 -38.80 4.71 30.12
C VAL A 783 -38.87 6.02 30.90
N THR A 784 -38.32 6.03 32.11
CA THR A 784 -38.37 7.19 33.02
C THR A 784 -37.01 7.72 33.47
N GLU A 785 -35.88 7.22 32.97
CA GLU A 785 -34.56 7.78 33.31
C GLU A 785 -33.60 7.91 32.11
N PRO A 786 -32.64 8.85 32.15
CA PRO A 786 -31.83 9.27 31.01
C PRO A 786 -30.58 8.38 30.83
N GLY A 787 -30.79 7.07 30.72
CA GLY A 787 -29.76 6.06 30.45
C GLY A 787 -30.08 5.09 29.30
N ASP A 788 -31.32 5.03 28.82
CA ASP A 788 -31.78 4.03 27.84
C ASP A 788 -31.81 4.55 26.38
N TRP A 789 -31.03 5.57 26.04
CA TRP A 789 -30.98 6.12 24.66
C TRP A 789 -29.84 5.55 23.80
N LEU A 790 -28.90 4.80 24.37
CA LEU A 790 -28.03 3.90 23.62
C LEU A 790 -28.63 2.51 23.75
N MET A 791 -28.88 1.81 22.64
CA MET A 791 -29.64 0.54 22.49
C MET A 791 -31.08 0.69 21.97
N ALA A 792 -31.28 1.47 20.91
CA ALA A 792 -32.33 1.25 19.92
C ALA A 792 -31.85 1.88 18.61
N GLY A 793 -31.51 1.02 17.63
CA GLY A 793 -30.98 1.42 16.32
C GLY A 793 -31.90 2.29 15.48
#